data_AF-A0A151A2S8-F1
#
_entry.id   AF-A0A151A2S8-F1
#
_cell.length_a   1.000
_cell.length_b   1.000
_cell.length_c   1.000
_cell.angle_alpha   90.00
_cell.angle_beta   90.00
_cell.angle_gamma   90.00
#
_symmetry.space_group_name_H-M   'P 1'
#
loop_
_entity.id
_entity.type
_entity.pdbx_description
1 polymer ?
#
loop_
_entity_poly.entity_id
_entity_poly.type
_entity_poly.pdbx_seq_one_letter_code
_entity_poly.pdbx_strand_id
1 'polypeptide(L)'
;MKRQHSHTLKQRQKYAIRKLSVGIASVLFGTFCYLGHNEASAAELANNATTQTSNTHQNNVALTPNNKLNSESLTKQATGVQNNQGALKVNQHKVQQQTQVNVNNQQSVNKKNQTTLNKGNNELQKENKQNNTPQLSQTQSVQQHNANMRQRNTDNHIESKSANAQIRPMAQEKVVVGTAVKIRPVTQQATSQSIPQGTPQAPPKTTFNETIILPQTNARPVQVNEVREQVYRKAVEVLKVGNKAQTLGASRGSNHARDSLGFIVPANTNLYVRQVKGNNVGNLRVNLATNDSRLNKTAIVNSNGAWTAIKTTIDSAAFIFMPKGLNKEPQIEYYVENNLGKALPTYRKGWNQKLFERRWVEEDSSYAYVDGTHNALLIPKIDRHHILNMKNNTKDYQFKNLDELITYYDDMISHYNKWAGLNDDINSVNFNNGSKYFSTADKNGAGVAYYSGEHIATNGQSIANYLHRSWLSLHEVGHGYDGILTGDVDIQLGEVWNNIFAHQYQRYVEKSNSGWLYGNGQRNYQASIHNRMLQNNLTFDIKKASYREKLDFMTRMVRLTGIEGLTTMLQDLRAEAANNKLSSNLPKWISEYWMAKHNANILPYFKLYNIEVSKDTEDKLETLQQSYVYPLALLITNVDERQRYVKKLGLETEYELVRSSDLADSRVKTTAQINLQLNGQRLAQDAVLKLVDGKNIVAQASIQDGVANFANLRPGVYKVVAPFTENKSLPDHIFIIVREGVNNNLTVSYPQIDAQQSFYSQNLTFKGINNREFLKINYNPGNMSVKLQHYAGLPHNFFKDEYVHIKIVKQNGEVLLDESIVGNRNLAAKVQQFKLSYGDKIIVKHREAKGRLILSRAETREVIEEPFANNQTITYTLTKNGFKINNEADFRTNGRYITAVIADIQRFIETVNNNPDGDYRVVLSNIMRSIQHGDEQYRPLMLNLLKTYIDKFNLDS
;
A
#
# COMPACT_ATOMS: atom_id res chain seq x y z
N MET A 1 40.02 27.45 -61.02
CA MET A 1 41.37 27.40 -61.64
C MET A 1 42.39 26.84 -60.62
N LYS A 2 43.53 26.28 -61.08
CA LYS A 2 44.79 25.97 -60.35
C LYS A 2 44.68 25.39 -58.91
N ARG A 3 44.95 24.08 -58.72
CA ARG A 3 46.25 23.44 -58.33
C ARG A 3 46.58 23.59 -56.83
N GLN A 4 47.21 22.64 -56.13
CA GLN A 4 48.07 21.49 -56.49
C GLN A 4 47.86 20.31 -55.48
N HIS A 5 47.80 19.03 -55.88
CA HIS A 5 48.85 17.96 -55.72
C HIS A 5 49.12 17.45 -54.28
N SER A 6 49.42 16.16 -54.00
CA SER A 6 49.34 14.89 -54.79
C SER A 6 49.56 13.64 -53.87
N HIS A 7 49.46 12.43 -54.46
CA HIS A 7 50.03 11.12 -54.05
C HIS A 7 49.38 10.23 -52.94
N THR A 8 48.46 9.38 -53.40
CA THR A 8 48.44 7.91 -53.28
C THR A 8 49.63 7.14 -52.65
N LEU A 9 49.33 6.04 -51.91
CA LEU A 9 49.82 4.64 -52.08
C LEU A 9 49.13 3.72 -51.05
N LYS A 10 48.20 2.82 -51.43
CA LYS A 10 48.33 1.38 -51.80
C LYS A 10 48.47 0.33 -50.66
N GLN A 11 47.39 -0.47 -50.50
CA GLN A 11 47.37 -1.93 -50.19
C GLN A 11 47.88 -2.40 -48.79
N ARG A 12 47.52 -3.59 -48.24
CA ARG A 12 46.77 -4.77 -48.75
C ARG A 12 45.99 -5.51 -47.61
N GLN A 13 45.23 -6.55 -47.97
CA GLN A 13 44.36 -7.40 -47.12
C GLN A 13 45.15 -8.23 -46.06
N LYS A 14 44.57 -8.70 -44.93
CA LYS A 14 43.70 -9.91 -44.84
C LYS A 14 42.95 -10.07 -43.48
N TYR A 15 42.03 -11.05 -43.45
CA TYR A 15 40.99 -11.36 -42.45
C TYR A 15 41.45 -11.88 -41.07
N ALA A 16 40.61 -11.64 -40.06
CA ALA A 16 40.11 -12.68 -39.14
C ALA A 16 38.72 -12.29 -38.57
N ILE A 17 37.81 -13.24 -38.37
CA ILE A 17 36.48 -13.01 -37.75
C ILE A 17 36.33 -13.87 -36.50
N ARG A 18 35.98 -13.26 -35.36
CA ARG A 18 35.21 -13.91 -34.28
C ARG A 18 34.20 -12.92 -33.68
N LYS A 19 33.04 -13.44 -33.27
CA LYS A 19 31.91 -12.67 -32.72
C LYS A 19 32.06 -12.44 -31.22
N LEU A 20 31.54 -11.33 -30.70
CA LEU A 20 30.86 -11.30 -29.39
C LEU A 20 29.87 -10.11 -29.29
N SER A 21 28.92 -10.26 -28.38
CA SER A 21 27.66 -9.53 -28.15
C SER A 21 27.67 -7.99 -28.15
N VAL A 22 26.51 -7.41 -28.52
CA VAL A 22 26.16 -5.98 -28.47
C VAL A 22 26.24 -5.40 -27.05
N GLY A 23 26.79 -4.20 -26.92
CA GLY A 23 26.78 -3.38 -25.69
C GLY A 23 25.98 -2.08 -25.87
N ILE A 24 25.35 -1.62 -24.78
CA ILE A 24 24.37 -0.53 -24.73
C ILE A 24 24.96 0.83 -25.19
N ALA A 25 24.29 1.50 -26.12
CA ALA A 25 24.51 2.92 -26.42
C ALA A 25 23.24 3.58 -26.99
N SER A 26 22.48 4.34 -26.18
CA SER A 26 21.49 5.37 -26.58
C SER A 26 20.72 6.01 -25.39
N VAL A 27 21.39 6.76 -24.49
CA VAL A 27 20.72 7.73 -23.59
C VAL A 27 21.62 8.96 -23.31
N LEU A 28 22.12 9.62 -24.36
CA LEU A 28 22.85 10.89 -24.24
C LEU A 28 22.63 11.82 -25.45
N PHE A 29 21.40 12.33 -25.60
CA PHE A 29 21.11 13.63 -26.25
C PHE A 29 19.64 14.00 -26.00
N GLY A 30 19.36 14.87 -25.03
CA GLY A 30 17.98 15.21 -24.66
C GLY A 30 17.76 16.14 -23.46
N THR A 31 18.79 16.86 -23.01
CA THR A 31 18.74 17.63 -21.75
C THR A 31 19.17 19.10 -21.93
N PHE A 32 18.69 19.74 -22.99
CA PHE A 32 18.65 21.20 -23.11
C PHE A 32 17.27 21.60 -23.66
N CYS A 33 16.65 22.61 -23.05
CA CYS A 33 15.34 23.17 -23.40
C CYS A 33 14.09 22.29 -23.12
N TYR A 34 13.77 21.98 -21.85
CA TYR A 34 12.39 22.05 -21.30
C TYR A 34 12.37 21.94 -19.75
N LEU A 35 12.59 23.04 -19.04
CA LEU A 35 12.39 23.11 -17.58
C LEU A 35 11.02 23.73 -17.27
N GLY A 36 10.26 23.14 -16.35
CA GLY A 36 9.02 23.72 -15.82
C GLY A 36 7.94 22.77 -15.31
N HIS A 37 7.82 21.52 -15.84
CA HIS A 37 6.62 20.70 -15.57
C HIS A 37 6.77 19.18 -15.38
N ASN A 38 7.93 18.54 -15.59
CA ASN A 38 8.00 17.07 -15.71
C ASN A 38 9.08 16.32 -14.90
N GLU A 39 9.79 16.96 -13.97
CA GLU A 39 10.87 16.29 -13.19
C GLU A 39 10.38 15.05 -12.40
N ALA A 40 9.18 15.11 -11.81
CA ALA A 40 8.59 13.97 -11.10
C ALA A 40 8.22 12.79 -12.02
N SER A 41 7.88 13.04 -13.29
CA SER A 41 7.65 11.95 -14.25
C SER A 41 8.97 11.28 -14.65
N ALA A 42 10.08 12.03 -14.66
CA ALA A 42 11.41 11.45 -14.81
C ALA A 42 11.85 10.64 -13.58
N ALA A 43 11.43 11.01 -12.36
CA ALA A 43 11.67 10.22 -11.15
C ALA A 43 10.99 8.83 -11.21
N GLU A 44 9.70 8.78 -11.55
CA GLU A 44 8.99 7.51 -11.76
C GLU A 44 9.63 6.66 -12.86
N LEU A 45 10.01 7.27 -13.99
CA LEU A 45 10.67 6.57 -15.10
C LEU A 45 12.08 6.09 -14.74
N ALA A 46 12.83 6.84 -13.93
CA ALA A 46 14.13 6.42 -13.41
C ALA A 46 13.99 5.20 -12.48
N ASN A 47 13.02 5.19 -11.56
CA ASN A 47 12.74 4.04 -10.70
C ASN A 47 12.30 2.81 -11.50
N ASN A 48 11.53 2.98 -12.59
CA ASN A 48 11.20 1.91 -13.54
C ASN A 48 12.44 1.35 -14.30
N ALA A 49 13.44 2.18 -14.59
CA ALA A 49 14.70 1.71 -15.20
C ALA A 49 15.61 1.01 -14.17
N THR A 50 15.75 1.57 -12.96
CA THR A 50 16.59 1.02 -11.89
C THR A 50 16.05 -0.31 -11.35
N THR A 51 14.73 -0.53 -11.35
CA THR A 51 14.15 -1.83 -10.97
C THR A 51 14.51 -3.00 -11.90
N GLN A 52 15.13 -2.75 -13.07
CA GLN A 52 15.65 -3.81 -13.95
C GLN A 52 17.17 -4.06 -13.84
N THR A 53 17.97 -3.21 -13.18
CA THR A 53 19.41 -3.48 -12.98
C THR A 53 19.95 -2.99 -11.63
N SER A 54 20.87 -3.79 -11.05
CA SER A 54 21.61 -3.53 -9.80
C SER A 54 20.85 -3.79 -8.49
N ASN A 55 20.84 -5.05 -8.06
CA ASN A 55 20.41 -5.43 -6.70
C ASN A 55 21.52 -6.21 -5.97
N THR A 56 22.57 -5.48 -5.57
CA THR A 56 23.75 -5.99 -4.85
C THR A 56 23.97 -5.21 -3.55
N HIS A 57 23.11 -5.44 -2.56
CA HIS A 57 23.34 -4.98 -1.20
C HIS A 57 24.37 -5.85 -0.48
N GLN A 58 25.50 -5.26 -0.09
CA GLN A 58 26.41 -5.86 0.88
C GLN A 58 25.88 -5.61 2.29
N ASN A 59 25.53 -6.67 3.01
CA ASN A 59 25.15 -6.58 4.43
C ASN A 59 26.42 -6.54 5.30
N ASN A 60 26.77 -5.36 5.81
CA ASN A 60 27.74 -5.25 6.91
C ASN A 60 27.09 -5.70 8.22
N VAL A 61 27.42 -6.90 8.68
CA VAL A 61 27.01 -7.44 9.98
C VAL A 61 27.77 -6.72 11.08
N ALA A 62 27.05 -6.25 12.11
CA ALA A 62 27.67 -5.71 13.32
C ALA A 62 28.24 -6.86 14.16
N LEU A 63 29.56 -6.99 14.20
CA LEU A 63 30.27 -7.99 15.00
C LEU A 63 30.60 -7.46 16.40
N THR A 64 30.24 -8.24 17.42
CA THR A 64 30.67 -8.06 18.82
C THR A 64 32.08 -8.62 19.02
N PRO A 65 33.04 -7.87 19.62
CA PRO A 65 34.43 -8.31 19.71
C PRO A 65 34.79 -9.04 21.03
N ASN A 66 35.64 -10.07 20.89
CA ASN A 66 36.51 -10.70 21.90
C ASN A 66 35.82 -11.50 23.05
N ASN A 67 36.35 -12.64 23.51
CA ASN A 67 37.78 -12.97 23.71
C ASN A 67 38.23 -14.36 23.18
N LYS A 68 39.56 -14.61 23.24
CA LYS A 68 40.24 -15.85 22.79
C LYS A 68 40.55 -16.80 23.96
N LEU A 69 40.59 -18.13 23.72
CA LEU A 69 41.80 -19.01 23.80
C LEU A 69 41.48 -20.51 24.00
N ASN A 70 42.09 -21.34 23.12
CA ASN A 70 42.70 -22.68 23.27
C ASN A 70 42.11 -23.87 24.07
N SER A 71 42.53 -25.04 23.57
CA SER A 71 42.89 -26.31 24.25
C SER A 71 41.83 -27.26 24.84
N GLU A 72 41.68 -28.39 24.15
CA GLU A 72 41.90 -29.76 24.65
C GLU A 72 41.07 -30.34 25.82
N SER A 73 40.14 -31.22 25.41
CA SER A 73 40.09 -32.64 25.82
C SER A 73 39.38 -33.10 27.11
N LEU A 74 38.72 -34.27 26.95
CA LEU A 74 38.56 -35.39 27.89
C LEU A 74 37.68 -35.30 29.17
N THR A 75 36.70 -36.23 29.16
CA THR A 75 36.20 -37.08 30.28
C THR A 75 35.40 -36.53 31.47
N LYS A 76 34.12 -36.94 31.46
CA LYS A 76 33.42 -37.79 32.47
C LYS A 76 33.18 -37.29 33.91
N GLN A 77 31.94 -37.60 34.32
CA GLN A 77 31.48 -37.98 35.68
C GLN A 77 31.46 -36.88 36.76
N ALA A 78 30.66 -36.97 37.83
CA ALA A 78 29.35 -37.63 38.08
C ALA A 78 28.92 -37.30 39.53
N THR A 79 27.76 -37.83 39.97
CA THR A 79 27.13 -37.65 41.30
C THR A 79 26.55 -36.24 41.54
N GLY A 80 25.43 -36.06 42.23
CA GLY A 80 24.49 -36.98 42.90
C GLY A 80 23.59 -36.19 43.86
N VAL A 81 22.52 -36.69 44.51
CA VAL A 81 21.96 -38.04 44.76
C VAL A 81 20.47 -37.86 45.24
N GLN A 82 19.66 -38.93 45.32
CA GLN A 82 18.37 -39.07 46.09
C GLN A 82 17.08 -38.40 45.51
N ASN A 83 15.85 -38.99 45.62
CA ASN A 83 15.47 -40.35 46.07
C ASN A 83 14.03 -40.81 45.66
N ASN A 84 13.80 -42.13 45.62
CA ASN A 84 12.57 -42.91 45.96
C ASN A 84 11.18 -42.67 45.28
N GLN A 85 10.25 -43.65 45.19
CA GLN A 85 10.31 -45.13 45.09
C GLN A 85 8.93 -45.77 44.76
N GLY A 86 8.91 -46.94 44.10
CA GLY A 86 7.81 -47.94 44.14
C GLY A 86 6.67 -47.85 43.10
N ALA A 87 5.98 -48.95 42.71
CA ALA A 87 6.27 -50.38 42.89
C ALA A 87 5.43 -51.32 41.96
N LEU A 88 5.98 -52.51 41.61
CA LEU A 88 5.31 -53.76 41.12
C LEU A 88 4.57 -53.77 39.73
N LYS A 89 4.31 -54.93 39.07
CA LYS A 89 5.16 -56.09 38.66
C LYS A 89 4.37 -57.07 37.74
N VAL A 90 5.05 -58.13 37.23
CA VAL A 90 4.53 -59.47 36.79
C VAL A 90 4.35 -59.78 35.27
N ASN A 91 5.34 -60.53 34.76
CA ASN A 91 5.33 -61.67 33.80
C ASN A 91 5.11 -61.55 32.27
N GLN A 92 5.61 -62.62 31.62
CA GLN A 92 5.82 -62.88 30.20
C GLN A 92 4.98 -64.09 29.73
N HIS A 93 4.75 -64.24 28.43
CA HIS A 93 4.88 -65.45 27.57
C HIS A 93 4.79 -64.89 26.11
N LYS A 94 5.67 -65.15 25.12
CA LYS A 94 6.27 -66.39 24.59
C LYS A 94 5.16 -67.30 24.02
N VAL A 95 5.06 -67.54 22.71
CA VAL A 95 5.83 -68.58 21.99
C VAL A 95 5.50 -68.55 20.47
N GLN A 96 6.52 -68.62 19.59
CA GLN A 96 6.64 -69.35 18.27
C GLN A 96 5.53 -69.24 17.19
N GLN A 97 5.69 -69.59 15.89
CA GLN A 97 6.84 -69.89 15.00
C GLN A 97 6.37 -69.85 13.52
N GLN A 98 7.31 -69.54 12.59
CA GLN A 98 7.46 -70.16 11.23
C GLN A 98 6.25 -70.17 10.26
N THR A 99 6.33 -70.52 8.97
CA THR A 99 7.43 -70.82 8.01
C THR A 99 7.04 -70.12 6.67
N GLN A 100 7.93 -69.62 5.81
CA GLN A 100 8.62 -70.34 4.71
C GLN A 100 7.69 -71.22 3.80
N VAL A 101 7.89 -71.37 2.47
CA VAL A 101 8.87 -70.81 1.50
C VAL A 101 8.41 -71.12 0.05
N ASN A 102 9.01 -70.42 -0.93
CA ASN A 102 9.01 -70.67 -2.40
C ASN A 102 7.69 -70.48 -3.19
N VAL A 103 7.64 -69.96 -4.43
CA VAL A 103 8.59 -69.65 -5.56
C VAL A 103 8.43 -70.57 -6.78
N ASN A 104 8.65 -69.96 -7.97
CA ASN A 104 8.62 -70.48 -9.34
C ASN A 104 7.23 -70.63 -9.99
N ASN A 105 6.93 -70.02 -11.14
CA ASN A 105 7.57 -69.93 -12.49
C ASN A 105 7.11 -71.06 -13.42
N GLN A 106 6.35 -70.71 -14.48
CA GLN A 106 6.93 -70.55 -15.83
C GLN A 106 5.92 -69.98 -16.85
N GLN A 107 6.42 -69.62 -18.03
CA GLN A 107 5.67 -69.09 -19.17
C GLN A 107 5.26 -70.23 -20.14
N SER A 108 4.17 -70.06 -20.90
CA SER A 108 4.03 -70.44 -22.32
C SER A 108 2.55 -70.34 -22.79
N VAL A 109 2.20 -70.25 -24.07
CA VAL A 109 2.71 -69.48 -25.24
C VAL A 109 1.72 -69.70 -26.41
N ASN A 110 1.54 -68.73 -27.33
CA ASN A 110 0.87 -68.88 -28.66
C ASN A 110 -0.67 -69.13 -28.66
N LYS A 111 -1.45 -69.00 -29.77
CA LYS A 111 -1.14 -68.91 -31.24
C LYS A 111 -2.33 -68.31 -32.05
N LYS A 112 -2.06 -67.81 -33.28
CA LYS A 112 -2.98 -67.64 -34.46
C LYS A 112 -4.12 -66.60 -34.35
N ASN A 113 -4.65 -65.96 -35.41
CA ASN A 113 -4.35 -65.76 -36.85
C ASN A 113 -4.66 -64.25 -37.17
N GLN A 114 -4.15 -63.52 -38.19
CA GLN A 114 -4.26 -63.68 -39.67
C GLN A 114 -5.72 -63.72 -40.20
N THR A 115 -6.14 -63.06 -41.30
CA THR A 115 -5.37 -62.53 -42.45
C THR A 115 -6.14 -61.46 -43.30
N THR A 116 -5.42 -60.51 -43.94
CA THR A 116 -5.65 -59.87 -45.28
C THR A 116 -6.97 -59.16 -45.68
N LEU A 117 -7.04 -58.28 -46.70
CA LEU A 117 -6.17 -57.16 -47.22
C LEU A 117 -6.73 -56.62 -48.56
N ASN A 118 -6.66 -55.28 -48.78
CA ASN A 118 -6.25 -54.55 -50.03
C ASN A 118 -6.71 -53.07 -49.92
N LYS A 119 -5.90 -52.03 -50.18
CA LYS A 119 -5.15 -51.59 -51.39
C LYS A 119 -6.07 -51.05 -52.52
N GLY A 120 -5.91 -49.83 -53.04
CA GLY A 120 -5.09 -48.69 -52.59
C GLY A 120 -4.80 -47.63 -53.68
N ASN A 121 -4.22 -46.49 -53.24
CA ASN A 121 -3.33 -45.56 -53.96
C ASN A 121 -3.81 -44.49 -55.00
N ASN A 122 -3.24 -43.29 -54.81
CA ASN A 122 -2.74 -42.26 -55.77
C ASN A 122 -3.64 -41.20 -56.46
N GLU A 123 -3.54 -39.96 -55.92
CA GLU A 123 -2.95 -38.75 -56.55
C GLU A 123 -3.65 -37.80 -57.56
N LEU A 124 -3.31 -36.50 -57.39
CA LEU A 124 -3.18 -35.38 -58.36
C LEU A 124 -4.39 -34.60 -58.95
N GLN A 125 -4.63 -33.43 -58.33
CA GLN A 125 -4.69 -32.06 -58.93
C GLN A 125 -5.81 -31.54 -59.88
N LYS A 126 -6.15 -30.25 -59.60
CA LYS A 126 -6.48 -29.11 -60.51
C LYS A 126 -7.92 -28.85 -61.01
N GLU A 127 -8.37 -27.60 -60.74
CA GLU A 127 -9.06 -26.66 -61.65
C GLU A 127 -10.51 -26.98 -62.14
N ASN A 128 -11.40 -26.03 -62.49
CA ASN A 128 -11.38 -24.56 -62.39
C ASN A 128 -12.80 -23.91 -62.30
N LYS A 129 -12.79 -22.59 -62.11
CA LYS A 129 -13.77 -21.49 -62.41
C LYS A 129 -14.86 -21.70 -63.49
N GLN A 130 -15.87 -20.83 -63.66
CA GLN A 130 -16.21 -19.51 -63.04
C GLN A 130 -17.73 -19.49 -62.68
N ASN A 131 -18.59 -18.45 -62.66
CA ASN A 131 -18.62 -17.03 -63.09
C ASN A 131 -19.65 -16.26 -62.18
N ASN A 132 -19.93 -14.94 -62.23
CA ASN A 132 -19.56 -13.84 -63.14
C ASN A 132 -19.47 -12.49 -62.35
N THR A 133 -18.70 -11.52 -62.84
CA THR A 133 -18.49 -10.17 -62.24
C THR A 133 -19.34 -9.09 -62.98
N PRO A 134 -19.18 -7.73 -62.94
CA PRO A 134 -17.99 -6.81 -62.90
C PRO A 134 -18.07 -5.71 -61.78
N GLN A 135 -17.18 -4.71 -61.58
CA GLN A 135 -15.83 -4.26 -62.05
C GLN A 135 -15.20 -3.40 -60.89
N LEU A 136 -13.90 -3.46 -60.54
CA LEU A 136 -12.72 -2.66 -61.01
C LEU A 136 -12.84 -1.11 -60.91
N SER A 137 -11.79 -0.28 -60.69
CA SER A 137 -10.39 -0.46 -60.16
C SER A 137 -9.61 0.87 -60.10
N GLN A 138 -8.57 0.98 -59.24
CA GLN A 138 -7.43 1.96 -59.29
C GLN A 138 -7.81 3.46 -59.10
N THR A 139 -6.93 4.48 -58.92
CA THR A 139 -5.44 4.58 -59.02
C THR A 139 -4.85 5.52 -57.91
N GLN A 140 -3.76 6.28 -58.18
CA GLN A 140 -2.87 6.95 -57.19
C GLN A 140 -2.98 8.50 -57.14
N SER A 141 -2.40 9.07 -56.08
CA SER A 141 -1.63 10.33 -56.00
C SER A 141 -2.23 11.73 -56.31
N VAL A 142 -2.17 12.58 -55.27
CA VAL A 142 -1.56 13.96 -55.23
C VAL A 142 -2.21 15.13 -56.03
N GLN A 143 -2.18 16.32 -55.37
CA GLN A 143 -2.38 17.69 -55.88
C GLN A 143 -3.79 18.20 -56.25
N GLN A 144 -4.26 19.17 -55.43
CA GLN A 144 -4.57 20.56 -55.81
C GLN A 144 -4.74 20.86 -57.34
N HIS A 145 -5.71 21.68 -57.77
CA HIS A 145 -5.95 23.06 -57.31
C HIS A 145 -7.25 23.67 -57.94
N ASN A 146 -7.94 24.60 -57.24
CA ASN A 146 -8.74 25.73 -57.78
C ASN A 146 -9.97 25.47 -58.69
N ALA A 147 -11.04 26.30 -58.74
CA ALA A 147 -11.52 27.46 -57.96
C ALA A 147 -13.08 27.60 -58.18
N ASN A 148 -13.86 28.60 -57.73
CA ASN A 148 -13.60 29.94 -57.17
C ASN A 148 -14.85 30.54 -56.45
N MET A 149 -14.70 31.72 -55.83
CA MET A 149 -15.74 32.63 -55.26
C MET A 149 -16.42 32.17 -53.95
N ARG A 150 -16.64 33.02 -52.90
CA ARG A 150 -16.30 34.44 -52.59
C ARG A 150 -16.01 34.53 -51.06
N GLN A 151 -15.04 35.31 -50.56
CA GLN A 151 -15.20 36.66 -49.93
C GLN A 151 -16.44 36.81 -49.02
N ARG A 152 -16.44 37.42 -47.82
CA ARG A 152 -15.44 38.15 -46.94
C ARG A 152 -16.07 38.25 -45.52
N ASN A 153 -15.52 38.78 -44.42
CA ASN A 153 -14.27 39.51 -44.08
C ASN A 153 -13.77 39.09 -42.64
N THR A 154 -13.15 39.98 -41.87
CA THR A 154 -12.73 39.82 -40.45
C THR A 154 -12.98 41.09 -39.61
N ASP A 155 -13.17 40.91 -38.29
CA ASP A 155 -13.22 41.93 -37.22
C ASP A 155 -12.76 41.30 -35.89
N ASN A 156 -12.36 42.01 -34.81
CA ASN A 156 -11.49 43.20 -34.72
C ASN A 156 -10.96 43.35 -33.26
N HIS A 157 -10.09 44.32 -32.99
CA HIS A 157 -9.61 44.67 -31.63
C HIS A 157 -10.70 45.26 -30.71
N ILE A 158 -10.49 45.23 -29.38
CA ILE A 158 -10.28 46.44 -28.54
C ILE A 158 -9.95 46.08 -27.06
N GLU A 159 -9.22 46.97 -26.38
CA GLU A 159 -8.84 46.91 -24.96
C GLU A 159 -9.92 47.48 -24.02
N SER A 160 -9.82 47.24 -22.70
CA SER A 160 -9.92 48.31 -21.66
C SER A 160 -9.80 47.74 -20.24
N LYS A 161 -9.70 48.62 -19.23
CA LYS A 161 -9.47 48.29 -17.81
C LYS A 161 -10.55 48.90 -16.90
N SER A 162 -10.77 48.25 -15.75
CA SER A 162 -11.00 48.84 -14.41
C SER A 162 -12.08 49.91 -14.20
N ALA A 163 -13.06 49.64 -13.31
CA ALA A 163 -12.98 49.98 -11.87
C ALA A 163 -14.38 50.16 -11.20
N ASN A 164 -14.44 49.87 -9.88
CA ASN A 164 -15.41 50.39 -8.89
C ASN A 164 -16.91 50.03 -9.03
N ALA A 165 -17.71 49.92 -7.94
CA ALA A 165 -17.38 49.84 -6.50
C ALA A 165 -18.56 49.27 -5.66
N GLN A 166 -18.25 48.88 -4.42
CA GLN A 166 -19.12 48.85 -3.20
C GLN A 166 -20.60 48.41 -3.28
N ILE A 167 -20.93 47.32 -2.56
CA ILE A 167 -22.22 47.19 -1.83
C ILE A 167 -21.93 46.65 -0.40
N ARG A 168 -22.71 47.08 0.60
CA ARG A 168 -22.66 46.64 2.02
C ARG A 168 -23.66 45.52 2.31
N PRO A 169 -23.43 44.65 3.31
CA PRO A 169 -24.45 43.71 3.80
C PRO A 169 -25.41 44.34 4.84
N MET A 170 -26.71 44.13 4.60
CA MET A 170 -27.86 44.29 5.52
C MET A 170 -28.94 43.30 5.03
N ALA A 171 -29.84 42.72 5.83
CA ALA A 171 -29.94 42.60 7.30
C ALA A 171 -30.71 41.29 7.64
N GLN A 172 -31.09 41.07 8.90
CA GLN A 172 -31.80 39.86 9.36
C GLN A 172 -33.28 40.10 9.68
N GLU A 173 -34.12 39.08 9.46
CA GLU A 173 -35.37 38.82 10.19
C GLU A 173 -35.29 37.36 10.71
N LYS A 174 -35.52 37.01 11.99
CA LYS A 174 -36.69 37.16 12.90
C LYS A 174 -37.85 36.24 12.49
N VAL A 175 -38.57 35.59 13.42
CA VAL A 175 -39.25 36.09 14.64
C VAL A 175 -39.11 35.11 15.84
N VAL A 176 -38.72 35.52 17.07
CA VAL A 176 -39.52 35.84 18.32
C VAL A 176 -40.56 34.74 18.70
N VAL A 177 -40.85 34.31 19.94
CA VAL A 177 -40.74 34.79 21.36
C VAL A 177 -40.10 33.66 22.22
N GLY A 178 -39.81 33.70 23.54
CA GLY A 178 -39.93 34.62 24.69
C GLY A 178 -39.12 34.03 25.88
N THR A 179 -39.13 34.45 27.16
CA THR A 179 -39.71 35.55 27.97
C THR A 179 -38.67 35.92 29.06
N ALA A 180 -38.76 37.09 29.72
CA ALA A 180 -37.63 37.65 30.51
C ALA A 180 -37.93 38.05 31.96
N VAL A 181 -36.89 38.03 32.82
CA VAL A 181 -36.83 38.69 34.15
C VAL A 181 -35.43 39.31 34.34
N LYS A 182 -35.34 40.50 34.98
CA LYS A 182 -34.09 41.19 35.36
C LYS A 182 -33.81 41.03 36.86
N ILE A 183 -32.55 40.85 37.30
CA ILE A 183 -31.99 41.44 38.54
C ILE A 183 -30.49 41.78 38.30
N ARG A 184 -29.93 42.79 39.00
CA ARG A 184 -28.49 43.13 39.04
C ARG A 184 -27.74 42.32 40.13
N PRO A 185 -26.47 41.95 39.95
CA PRO A 185 -25.64 41.43 41.05
C PRO A 185 -25.01 42.56 41.89
N VAL A 186 -24.82 42.29 43.18
CA VAL A 186 -24.03 43.08 44.15
C VAL A 186 -23.22 42.08 45.02
N THR A 187 -22.09 42.53 45.57
CA THR A 187 -21.20 41.88 46.57
C THR A 187 -21.94 41.08 47.67
N GLN A 188 -21.37 40.08 48.37
CA GLN A 188 -19.96 39.65 48.62
C GLN A 188 -19.97 38.17 49.11
N GLN A 189 -18.91 37.40 49.43
CA GLN A 189 -17.43 37.52 49.43
C GLN A 189 -16.82 36.09 49.32
N ALA A 190 -15.55 35.92 48.91
CA ALA A 190 -14.74 34.73 49.23
C ALA A 190 -13.23 35.08 49.26
N THR A 191 -12.49 34.54 50.24
CA THR A 191 -11.15 35.00 50.64
C THR A 191 -9.99 34.54 49.75
N SER A 192 -9.10 35.50 49.48
CA SER A 192 -7.78 35.40 48.85
C SER A 192 -6.81 34.33 49.41
N GLN A 193 -6.02 33.74 48.51
CA GLN A 193 -4.56 33.66 48.66
C GLN A 193 -3.89 34.14 47.34
N SER A 194 -2.66 34.65 47.44
CA SER A 194 -2.04 35.48 46.40
C SER A 194 -1.09 34.72 45.45
N ILE A 195 -1.18 35.04 44.17
CA ILE A 195 -0.14 34.77 43.16
C ILE A 195 0.24 36.14 42.53
N PRO A 196 1.52 36.51 42.43
CA PRO A 196 1.91 37.81 41.89
C PRO A 196 1.55 37.98 40.41
N GLN A 197 1.09 39.18 40.03
CA GLN A 197 0.95 39.55 38.62
C GLN A 197 2.32 39.78 37.99
N GLY A 198 2.77 38.83 37.16
CA GLY A 198 3.87 39.07 36.23
C GLY A 198 3.38 39.96 35.07
N THR A 199 4.02 41.10 34.85
CA THR A 199 3.76 41.96 33.69
C THR A 199 4.05 41.22 32.37
N PRO A 200 3.34 41.53 31.26
CA PRO A 200 3.63 40.93 29.96
C PRO A 200 5.07 41.19 29.54
N GLN A 201 5.91 40.14 29.58
CA GLN A 201 7.32 40.28 29.25
C GLN A 201 7.45 40.38 27.72
N ALA A 202 7.85 41.56 27.23
CA ALA A 202 8.12 41.76 25.81
C ALA A 202 9.20 40.77 25.33
N PRO A 203 9.13 40.28 24.07
CA PRO A 203 10.11 39.33 23.56
C PRO A 203 11.52 39.92 23.68
N PRO A 204 12.51 39.14 24.18
CA PRO A 204 13.81 39.68 24.54
C PRO A 204 14.52 40.24 23.29
N LYS A 205 14.83 41.53 23.31
CA LYS A 205 15.69 42.17 22.30
C LYS A 205 17.11 41.64 22.45
N THR A 206 17.42 40.53 21.80
CA THR A 206 18.75 39.94 21.74
C THR A 206 19.69 40.86 20.96
N THR A 207 20.50 41.63 21.67
CA THR A 207 21.66 42.33 21.12
C THR A 207 22.71 41.29 20.72
N PHE A 208 22.71 40.90 19.44
CA PHE A 208 23.71 39.99 18.88
C PHE A 208 25.10 40.66 18.88
N ASN A 209 26.01 40.21 19.74
CA ASN A 209 27.43 40.55 19.63
C ASN A 209 27.99 39.97 18.32
N GLU A 210 28.58 40.82 17.47
CA GLU A 210 29.01 40.41 16.13
C GLU A 210 30.28 39.52 16.13
N THR A 211 31.05 39.52 17.22
CA THR A 211 32.46 39.07 17.25
C THR A 211 32.75 37.64 17.73
N ILE A 212 31.73 36.80 18.01
CA ILE A 212 31.94 35.44 18.53
C ILE A 212 31.44 34.37 17.54
N ILE A 213 32.33 33.42 17.22
CA ILE A 213 31.98 32.12 16.63
C ILE A 213 31.25 31.33 17.73
N LEU A 214 29.93 31.40 17.72
CA LEU A 214 29.08 30.61 18.60
C LEU A 214 28.81 29.24 17.93
N PRO A 215 29.18 28.11 18.54
CA PRO A 215 28.45 26.87 18.27
C PRO A 215 26.97 27.05 18.68
N GLN A 216 26.12 26.09 18.31
CA GLN A 216 24.66 26.25 18.38
C GLN A 216 24.13 26.83 19.70
N THR A 217 22.98 27.49 19.64
CA THR A 217 22.16 27.79 20.82
C THR A 217 22.14 26.60 21.79
N ASN A 218 22.47 26.89 23.06
CA ASN A 218 22.61 25.95 24.19
C ASN A 218 23.93 25.14 24.24
N ALA A 219 24.89 25.36 23.33
CA ALA A 219 26.29 24.97 23.54
C ALA A 219 27.04 26.04 24.35
N ARG A 220 27.94 25.62 25.25
CA ARG A 220 28.84 26.54 25.97
C ARG A 220 30.27 25.98 26.07
N PRO A 221 31.32 26.82 26.01
CA PRO A 221 32.68 26.39 26.30
C PRO A 221 32.77 25.87 27.74
N VAL A 222 33.56 24.81 27.94
CA VAL A 222 33.89 24.25 29.26
C VAL A 222 35.37 23.91 29.32
N GLN A 223 35.96 23.98 30.51
CA GLN A 223 37.30 23.48 30.77
C GLN A 223 37.25 22.02 31.19
N VAL A 224 38.15 21.22 30.63
CA VAL A 224 38.25 19.77 30.86
C VAL A 224 39.72 19.41 30.97
N ASN A 225 40.21 19.16 32.19
CA ASN A 225 41.64 19.06 32.52
C ASN A 225 42.43 18.00 31.72
N GLU A 226 41.74 17.05 31.09
CA GLU A 226 42.32 15.96 30.30
C GLU A 226 42.31 16.23 28.77
N VAL A 227 41.97 17.45 28.33
CA VAL A 227 41.92 17.92 26.93
C VAL A 227 42.58 19.30 26.83
N ARG A 228 43.26 19.62 25.71
CA ARG A 228 43.91 20.92 25.49
C ARG A 228 43.11 21.85 24.57
N GLU A 229 42.29 21.28 23.72
CA GLU A 229 41.34 21.94 22.84
C GLU A 229 40.16 22.56 23.60
N GLN A 230 39.49 23.53 22.99
CA GLN A 230 38.29 24.14 23.52
C GLN A 230 37.13 23.14 23.44
N VAL A 231 36.83 22.49 24.58
CA VAL A 231 35.66 21.63 24.72
C VAL A 231 34.39 22.46 24.85
N TYR A 232 33.33 22.01 24.21
CA TYR A 232 31.98 22.54 24.33
C TYR A 232 31.07 21.51 24.99
N ARG A 233 30.22 21.95 25.93
CA ARG A 233 29.16 21.14 26.53
C ARG A 233 27.81 21.59 26.00
N LYS A 234 26.94 20.63 25.64
CA LYS A 234 25.59 20.88 25.11
C LYS A 234 24.57 19.87 25.65
N ALA A 235 23.34 20.32 25.84
CA ALA A 235 22.15 19.50 26.06
C ALA A 235 21.57 19.02 24.72
N VAL A 236 21.26 17.73 24.60
CA VAL A 236 20.70 17.13 23.38
C VAL A 236 19.19 17.01 23.52
N GLU A 237 18.44 17.58 22.57
CA GLU A 237 16.97 17.48 22.54
C GLU A 237 16.50 16.02 22.39
N VAL A 238 15.43 15.66 23.10
CA VAL A 238 14.86 14.30 23.12
C VAL A 238 13.51 14.29 22.41
N LEU A 239 13.36 13.41 21.41
CA LEU A 239 12.06 13.16 20.79
C LEU A 239 11.13 12.43 21.77
N LYS A 240 9.98 13.05 22.07
CA LYS A 240 8.91 12.43 22.87
C LYS A 240 8.35 11.19 22.16
N VAL A 241 8.10 10.14 22.91
CA VAL A 241 7.46 8.90 22.43
C VAL A 241 6.37 8.51 23.43
N GLY A 242 5.20 8.12 22.95
CA GLY A 242 4.10 7.62 23.78
C GLY A 242 4.17 6.11 23.92
N ASN A 243 4.09 5.60 25.14
CA ASN A 243 4.25 4.16 25.43
C ASN A 243 3.16 3.26 24.81
N LYS A 244 2.03 3.84 24.38
CA LYS A 244 0.94 3.14 23.67
C LYS A 244 0.86 3.48 22.18
N ALA A 245 1.72 4.39 21.70
CA ALA A 245 1.59 5.01 20.38
C ALA A 245 1.88 4.01 19.25
N GLN A 246 0.91 3.78 18.39
CA GLN A 246 1.06 2.89 17.24
C GLN A 246 1.44 3.68 15.99
N THR A 247 2.46 3.24 15.25
CA THR A 247 2.93 3.95 14.06
C THR A 247 2.35 3.41 12.74
N LEU A 248 1.73 2.23 12.76
CA LEU A 248 1.43 1.44 11.54
C LEU A 248 2.68 1.24 10.64
N GLY A 249 3.89 1.33 11.19
CA GLY A 249 5.15 1.31 10.43
C GLY A 249 5.56 2.65 9.81
N ALA A 250 4.73 3.70 9.87
CA ALA A 250 5.08 5.04 9.40
C ALA A 250 6.22 5.64 10.23
N SER A 251 7.37 5.89 9.60
CA SER A 251 8.60 6.31 10.28
C SER A 251 8.75 7.82 10.42
N ARG A 252 8.06 8.61 9.57
CA ARG A 252 7.88 10.07 9.60
C ARG A 252 9.14 10.87 9.94
N GLY A 253 10.29 10.54 9.34
CA GLY A 253 11.56 11.22 9.63
C GLY A 253 12.05 11.09 11.09
N SER A 254 11.46 10.24 11.93
CA SER A 254 11.86 10.13 13.36
C SER A 254 13.27 9.57 13.56
N ASN A 255 13.84 8.87 12.57
CA ASN A 255 15.25 8.47 12.54
C ASN A 255 16.15 9.50 11.82
N HIS A 256 15.58 10.55 11.21
CA HIS A 256 16.33 11.62 10.57
C HIS A 256 16.74 12.71 11.55
N ALA A 257 15.88 12.92 12.55
CA ALA A 257 15.97 13.94 13.59
C ALA A 257 17.35 13.97 14.25
N ARG A 258 18.02 15.11 14.08
CA ARG A 258 19.37 15.34 14.60
C ARG A 258 19.52 16.80 15.01
N ASP A 259 20.23 16.99 16.08
CA ASP A 259 20.60 18.30 16.61
C ASP A 259 22.03 18.64 16.16
N SER A 260 22.30 19.90 15.86
CA SER A 260 23.59 20.34 15.34
C SER A 260 24.58 20.62 16.47
N LEU A 261 25.85 20.29 16.21
CA LEU A 261 26.96 20.64 17.10
C LEU A 261 27.55 22.03 16.77
N GLY A 262 27.18 22.62 15.63
CA GLY A 262 27.56 23.98 15.22
C GLY A 262 28.89 24.10 14.46
N PHE A 263 29.52 22.96 14.13
CA PHE A 263 30.81 22.93 13.44
C PHE A 263 30.75 22.33 12.04
N ILE A 264 31.55 22.90 11.14
CA ILE A 264 32.19 22.17 10.06
C ILE A 264 33.49 21.56 10.60
N VAL A 265 33.61 20.24 10.48
CA VAL A 265 34.82 19.48 10.75
C VAL A 265 35.60 19.38 9.44
N PRO A 266 36.86 19.87 9.38
CA PRO A 266 37.63 19.84 8.14
C PRO A 266 37.97 18.42 7.69
N ALA A 267 38.27 18.29 6.39
CA ALA A 267 38.74 17.05 5.78
C ALA A 267 39.89 16.40 6.56
N ASN A 268 39.69 15.13 6.97
CA ASN A 268 40.63 14.26 7.68
C ASN A 268 40.94 14.64 9.16
N THR A 269 40.30 15.68 9.70
CA THR A 269 40.38 16.09 11.11
C THR A 269 39.40 15.30 11.99
N ASN A 270 39.80 14.92 13.20
CA ASN A 270 38.92 14.24 14.17
C ASN A 270 37.97 15.21 14.89
N LEU A 271 36.69 14.88 14.91
CA LEU A 271 35.74 15.33 15.93
C LEU A 271 35.76 14.32 17.09
N TYR A 272 35.92 14.82 18.31
CA TYR A 272 35.81 14.03 19.54
C TYR A 272 34.50 14.35 20.24
N VAL A 273 33.73 13.33 20.64
CA VAL A 273 32.47 13.47 21.40
C VAL A 273 32.40 12.44 22.53
N ARG A 274 31.88 12.84 23.68
CA ARG A 274 31.49 11.94 24.78
C ARG A 274 30.17 12.36 25.42
N GLN A 275 29.55 11.48 26.18
CA GLN A 275 28.61 11.89 27.23
C GLN A 275 29.38 12.46 28.42
N VAL A 276 28.82 13.48 29.07
CA VAL A 276 29.37 14.00 30.33
C VAL A 276 29.39 12.88 31.37
N LYS A 277 30.53 12.72 32.07
CA LYS A 277 30.74 11.71 33.12
C LYS A 277 29.57 11.73 34.12
N GLY A 278 28.85 10.61 34.25
CA GLY A 278 27.69 10.46 35.15
C GLY A 278 26.33 10.81 34.53
N ASN A 279 26.26 11.23 33.27
CA ASN A 279 24.97 11.50 32.60
C ASN A 279 24.28 10.19 32.15
N ASN A 280 25.06 9.32 31.48
CA ASN A 280 24.89 7.88 31.27
C ASN A 280 23.50 7.40 30.75
N VAL A 281 22.88 8.09 29.80
CA VAL A 281 21.49 7.82 29.34
C VAL A 281 21.37 6.76 28.23
N GLY A 282 22.24 5.74 28.24
CA GLY A 282 22.37 4.79 27.12
C GLY A 282 23.18 5.36 25.95
N ASN A 283 23.30 4.62 24.85
CA ASN A 283 24.20 4.98 23.75
C ASN A 283 23.57 6.02 22.78
N LEU A 284 24.32 7.08 22.48
CA LEU A 284 23.93 8.10 21.49
C LEU A 284 24.66 7.89 20.15
N ARG A 285 24.30 8.64 19.10
CA ARG A 285 24.90 8.52 17.76
C ARG A 285 25.36 9.88 17.25
N VAL A 286 26.67 10.11 17.17
CA VAL A 286 27.26 11.29 16.50
C VAL A 286 27.32 11.03 15.00
N ASN A 287 27.03 12.04 14.19
CA ASN A 287 27.02 11.99 12.74
C ASN A 287 27.82 13.14 12.11
N LEU A 288 28.63 12.80 11.12
CA LEU A 288 29.27 13.74 10.21
C LEU A 288 28.57 13.63 8.85
N ALA A 289 27.88 14.70 8.46
CA ALA A 289 27.07 14.78 7.25
C ALA A 289 27.75 15.62 6.16
N THR A 290 27.54 15.21 4.91
CA THR A 290 28.10 15.78 3.69
C THR A 290 27.06 15.72 2.57
N ASN A 291 27.35 16.29 1.40
CA ASN A 291 26.50 16.13 0.21
C ASN A 291 26.81 14.85 -0.59
N ASP A 292 27.32 13.79 0.05
CA ASP A 292 27.59 12.48 -0.55
C ASP A 292 27.37 11.39 0.52
N SER A 293 26.28 10.63 0.43
CA SER A 293 25.89 9.67 1.48
C SER A 293 26.94 8.59 1.74
N ARG A 294 27.81 8.31 0.76
CA ARG A 294 28.92 7.35 0.88
C ARG A 294 30.07 7.90 1.75
N LEU A 295 30.22 9.23 1.82
CA LEU A 295 31.26 9.90 2.60
C LEU A 295 30.81 10.22 4.03
N ASN A 296 29.49 10.29 4.30
CA ASN A 296 28.92 10.41 5.63
C ASN A 296 29.48 9.33 6.59
N LYS A 297 29.59 9.69 7.88
CA LYS A 297 30.01 8.76 8.95
C LYS A 297 29.14 8.93 10.18
N THR A 298 28.90 7.83 10.89
CA THR A 298 28.17 7.82 12.17
C THR A 298 28.91 6.92 13.15
N ALA A 299 29.05 7.36 14.41
CA ALA A 299 29.70 6.61 15.48
C ALA A 299 28.84 6.59 16.75
N ILE A 300 29.08 5.58 17.61
CA ILE A 300 28.35 5.40 18.87
C ILE A 300 29.08 6.17 19.97
N VAL A 301 28.38 7.15 20.59
CA VAL A 301 28.87 7.88 21.75
C VAL A 301 28.42 7.14 23.01
N ASN A 302 29.34 6.38 23.59
CA ASN A 302 29.08 5.41 24.66
C ASN A 302 28.63 6.07 25.97
N SER A 303 27.74 5.38 26.70
CA SER A 303 27.20 5.81 28.00
C SER A 303 28.22 5.81 29.15
N ASN A 304 29.43 5.27 28.95
CA ASN A 304 30.51 5.25 29.95
C ASN A 304 31.32 6.56 30.03
N GLY A 305 31.02 7.55 29.18
CA GLY A 305 31.73 8.83 29.15
C GLY A 305 33.12 8.79 28.49
N ALA A 306 33.45 7.72 27.76
CA ALA A 306 34.68 7.65 26.96
C ALA A 306 34.60 8.57 25.73
N TRP A 307 35.75 9.16 25.35
CA TRP A 307 35.88 9.93 24.12
C TRP A 307 35.74 9.04 22.88
N THR A 308 34.85 9.44 21.98
CA THR A 308 34.60 8.80 20.68
C THR A 308 35.12 9.71 19.57
N ALA A 309 36.10 9.25 18.80
CA ALA A 309 36.61 9.96 17.63
C ALA A 309 35.84 9.58 16.35
N ILE A 310 35.58 10.56 15.49
CA ILE A 310 34.96 10.37 14.17
C ILE A 310 35.51 11.40 13.17
N LYS A 311 35.74 10.99 11.91
CA LYS A 311 36.18 11.89 10.83
C LYS A 311 35.75 11.47 9.43
N THR A 312 35.71 12.44 8.53
CA THR A 312 35.42 12.29 7.08
C THR A 312 36.65 12.63 6.25
N THR A 313 36.71 12.17 4.99
CA THR A 313 37.80 12.50 4.05
C THR A 313 37.64 13.85 3.35
N ILE A 314 36.46 14.47 3.50
CA ILE A 314 36.12 15.83 3.07
C ILE A 314 35.55 16.61 4.25
N ASP A 315 35.38 17.93 4.10
CA ASP A 315 34.63 18.74 5.07
C ASP A 315 33.22 18.17 5.31
N SER A 316 32.80 18.14 6.58
CA SER A 316 31.48 17.66 7.00
C SER A 316 30.86 18.54 8.09
N ALA A 317 29.53 18.61 8.11
CA ALA A 317 28.78 19.27 9.17
C ALA A 317 28.50 18.28 10.32
N ALA A 318 28.74 18.72 11.56
CA ALA A 318 28.66 17.87 12.75
C ALA A 318 27.28 17.93 13.43
N PHE A 319 26.72 16.74 13.68
CA PHE A 319 25.41 16.53 14.30
C PHE A 319 25.45 15.41 15.34
N ILE A 320 24.43 15.36 16.19
CA ILE A 320 24.08 14.20 17.02
C ILE A 320 22.61 13.86 16.79
N PHE A 321 22.30 12.58 16.54
CA PHE A 321 20.91 12.16 16.39
C PHE A 321 20.13 12.40 17.70
N MET A 322 18.93 12.96 17.59
CA MET A 322 18.04 13.19 18.73
C MET A 322 17.56 11.82 19.27
N PRO A 323 17.91 11.42 20.50
CA PRO A 323 17.43 10.17 21.08
C PRO A 323 15.92 10.25 21.34
N LYS A 324 15.30 9.07 21.49
CA LYS A 324 13.84 8.94 21.63
C LYS A 324 13.48 8.44 23.03
N GLY A 325 12.42 9.01 23.62
CA GLY A 325 11.81 8.49 24.85
C GLY A 325 12.69 8.51 26.11
N LEU A 326 13.74 9.34 26.15
CA LEU A 326 14.55 9.50 27.37
C LEU A 326 13.87 10.45 28.36
N ASN A 327 13.92 10.11 29.66
CA ASN A 327 13.30 10.90 30.73
C ASN A 327 14.05 12.21 31.06
N LYS A 328 15.23 12.45 30.47
CA LYS A 328 16.04 13.67 30.60
C LYS A 328 16.91 13.87 29.35
N GLU A 329 17.26 15.12 29.05
CA GLU A 329 18.19 15.45 27.97
C GLU A 329 19.61 14.95 28.26
N PRO A 330 20.24 14.19 27.34
CA PRO A 330 21.65 13.88 27.45
C PRO A 330 22.50 15.15 27.51
N GLN A 331 23.55 15.13 28.33
CA GLN A 331 24.60 16.14 28.29
C GLN A 331 25.82 15.54 27.59
N ILE A 332 26.28 16.19 26.53
CA ILE A 332 27.49 15.79 25.78
C ILE A 332 28.59 16.83 25.92
N GLU A 333 29.83 16.36 25.77
CA GLU A 333 31.03 17.18 25.58
C GLU A 333 31.68 16.84 24.24
N TYR A 334 32.14 17.86 23.52
CA TYR A 334 32.74 17.70 22.20
C TYR A 334 33.76 18.78 21.86
N TYR A 335 34.74 18.42 21.03
CA TYR A 335 35.74 19.34 20.46
C TYR A 335 36.22 18.84 19.10
N VAL A 336 36.76 19.76 18.29
CA VAL A 336 37.47 19.41 17.05
C VAL A 336 38.97 19.46 17.32
N GLU A 337 39.67 18.41 16.91
CA GLU A 337 41.13 18.23 16.99
C GLU A 337 41.90 19.50 16.59
N ASN A 338 42.90 19.87 17.39
CA ASN A 338 43.72 21.08 17.22
C ASN A 338 42.92 22.40 17.10
N ASN A 339 41.67 22.46 17.61
CA ASN A 339 40.74 23.58 17.46
C ASN A 339 40.39 23.95 16.00
N LEU A 340 40.55 23.03 15.03
CA LEU A 340 40.37 23.31 13.60
C LEU A 340 38.90 23.42 13.15
N GLY A 341 37.93 23.32 14.06
CA GLY A 341 36.50 23.39 13.75
C GLY A 341 36.07 24.78 13.31
N LYS A 342 35.53 24.90 12.09
CA LYS A 342 34.94 26.15 11.57
C LYS A 342 33.46 26.24 11.98
N ALA A 343 32.88 27.44 12.01
CA ALA A 343 31.45 27.60 12.18
C ALA A 343 30.64 26.87 11.08
N LEU A 344 29.47 26.35 11.46
CA LEU A 344 28.41 25.98 10.54
C LEU A 344 27.36 27.11 10.54
N PRO A 345 27.33 27.98 9.51
CA PRO A 345 26.32 29.02 9.38
C PRO A 345 24.92 28.42 9.55
N THR A 346 24.16 28.93 10.53
CA THR A 346 22.87 28.36 10.90
C THR A 346 21.78 29.41 10.87
N TYR A 347 20.67 29.09 10.21
CA TYR A 347 19.45 29.90 10.21
C TYR A 347 18.32 29.22 10.97
N ARG A 348 17.55 30.01 11.72
CA ARG A 348 16.30 29.63 12.37
C ARG A 348 15.24 30.68 12.09
N LYS A 349 13.97 30.29 12.16
CA LYS A 349 12.84 31.17 11.85
C LYS A 349 12.89 32.47 12.65
N GLY A 350 12.75 33.61 11.97
CA GLY A 350 12.82 34.96 12.54
C GLY A 350 14.23 35.50 12.80
N TRP A 351 15.30 34.78 12.45
CA TRP A 351 16.68 35.28 12.60
C TRP A 351 17.04 36.28 11.48
N ASN A 352 18.10 37.06 11.70
CA ASN A 352 18.58 38.03 10.70
C ASN A 352 19.22 37.32 9.50
N GLN A 353 18.45 37.12 8.43
CA GLN A 353 18.92 36.41 7.23
C GLN A 353 20.11 37.11 6.56
N LYS A 354 20.17 38.46 6.59
CA LYS A 354 21.32 39.19 6.02
C LYS A 354 22.63 38.91 6.77
N LEU A 355 22.58 38.74 8.09
CA LEU A 355 23.75 38.37 8.90
C LEU A 355 24.20 36.92 8.62
N PHE A 356 23.24 36.00 8.47
CA PHE A 356 23.51 34.62 8.06
C PHE A 356 24.12 34.54 6.64
N GLU A 357 23.53 35.24 5.67
CA GLU A 357 24.04 35.39 4.31
C GLU A 357 25.47 35.94 4.30
N ARG A 358 25.72 37.00 5.07
CA ARG A 358 27.04 37.65 5.20
C ARG A 358 28.08 36.68 5.76
N ARG A 359 27.82 36.05 6.92
CA ARG A 359 28.75 35.10 7.54
C ARG A 359 29.06 33.88 6.67
N TRP A 360 28.07 33.32 5.97
CA TRP A 360 28.32 32.18 5.07
C TRP A 360 29.18 32.55 3.83
N VAL A 361 29.25 33.83 3.46
CA VAL A 361 30.21 34.32 2.47
C VAL A 361 31.57 34.60 3.12
N GLU A 362 31.62 35.30 4.25
CA GLU A 362 32.86 35.70 4.96
C GLU A 362 33.67 34.50 5.50
N GLU A 363 33.01 33.49 6.07
CA GLU A 363 33.63 32.25 6.58
C GLU A 363 33.92 31.23 5.46
N ASP A 364 33.38 31.48 4.27
CA ASP A 364 33.39 30.64 3.06
C ASP A 364 32.99 29.15 3.27
N SER A 365 32.18 28.89 4.29
CA SER A 365 31.87 27.56 4.84
C SER A 365 31.26 26.57 3.82
N SER A 366 31.73 25.33 3.88
CA SER A 366 31.39 24.25 2.93
C SER A 366 29.92 23.84 2.91
N TYR A 367 29.17 24.12 3.98
CA TYR A 367 27.72 23.96 4.09
C TYR A 367 27.14 25.06 4.98
N ALA A 368 25.81 25.23 4.92
CA ALA A 368 25.00 25.91 5.93
C ALA A 368 23.83 25.01 6.37
N TYR A 369 23.24 25.34 7.52
CA TYR A 369 22.15 24.59 8.15
C TYR A 369 20.92 25.49 8.32
N VAL A 370 19.76 25.00 7.91
CA VAL A 370 18.46 25.69 8.09
C VAL A 370 17.60 24.80 8.99
N ASP A 371 17.14 25.36 10.11
CA ASP A 371 16.63 24.60 11.25
C ASP A 371 15.20 25.05 11.60
N GLY A 372 14.22 24.19 11.26
CA GLY A 372 12.79 24.37 11.55
C GLY A 372 12.31 23.50 12.73
N THR A 373 10.98 23.44 12.94
CA THR A 373 10.40 22.65 14.04
C THR A 373 10.29 21.16 13.67
N HIS A 374 9.77 20.85 12.48
CA HIS A 374 9.57 19.50 11.95
C HIS A 374 10.50 19.17 10.78
N ASN A 375 11.28 20.15 10.31
CA ASN A 375 12.22 19.98 9.20
C ASN A 375 13.59 20.60 9.51
N ALA A 376 14.60 20.15 8.77
CA ALA A 376 15.87 20.83 8.65
C ALA A 376 16.54 20.51 7.30
N LEU A 377 17.43 21.39 6.84
CA LEU A 377 18.16 21.27 5.58
C LEU A 377 19.66 21.49 5.81
N LEU A 378 20.49 20.58 5.28
CA LEU A 378 21.94 20.78 5.12
C LEU A 378 22.21 21.23 3.68
N ILE A 379 22.50 22.52 3.52
CA ILE A 379 22.62 23.16 2.21
C ILE A 379 24.11 23.25 1.84
N PRO A 380 24.59 22.54 0.80
CA PRO A 380 25.99 22.61 0.39
C PRO A 380 26.32 23.97 -0.28
N LYS A 381 27.58 24.37 -0.20
CA LYS A 381 28.10 25.66 -0.70
C LYS A 381 27.78 25.98 -2.18
N ILE A 382 27.57 24.96 -3.02
CA ILE A 382 27.12 25.16 -4.42
C ILE A 382 25.77 25.91 -4.49
N ASP A 383 24.87 25.66 -3.54
CA ASP A 383 23.53 26.26 -3.46
C ASP A 383 23.49 27.59 -2.70
N ARG A 384 24.63 28.07 -2.17
CA ARG A 384 24.76 29.37 -1.49
C ARG A 384 24.18 30.51 -2.35
N HIS A 385 24.36 30.43 -3.66
CA HIS A 385 23.84 31.40 -4.62
C HIS A 385 22.30 31.43 -4.69
N HIS A 386 21.61 30.30 -4.55
CA HIS A 386 20.15 30.25 -4.50
C HIS A 386 19.62 30.99 -3.25
N ILE A 387 20.24 30.76 -2.09
CA ILE A 387 19.83 31.40 -0.83
C ILE A 387 20.09 32.91 -0.86
N LEU A 388 21.28 33.32 -1.31
CA LEU A 388 21.61 34.73 -1.53
C LEU A 388 20.64 35.44 -2.49
N ASN A 389 20.05 34.73 -3.45
CA ASN A 389 19.11 35.30 -4.41
C ASN A 389 17.62 35.19 -4.00
N MET A 390 17.26 34.54 -2.88
CA MET A 390 15.85 34.33 -2.50
C MET A 390 15.03 35.63 -2.45
N LYS A 391 15.64 36.72 -1.97
CA LYS A 391 15.05 38.06 -1.92
C LYS A 391 14.63 38.65 -3.29
N ASN A 392 15.12 38.09 -4.39
CA ASN A 392 14.81 38.49 -5.76
C ASN A 392 13.79 37.56 -6.45
N ASN A 393 13.28 36.53 -5.76
CA ASN A 393 12.34 35.57 -6.33
C ASN A 393 10.95 36.19 -6.54
N THR A 394 10.37 35.94 -7.71
CA THR A 394 9.13 36.58 -8.18
C THR A 394 8.03 35.60 -8.62
N LYS A 395 8.31 34.29 -8.63
CA LYS A 395 7.31 33.25 -8.97
C LYS A 395 6.76 32.62 -7.70
N ASP A 396 5.48 32.27 -7.68
CA ASP A 396 4.79 31.81 -6.47
C ASP A 396 5.29 30.46 -5.93
N TYR A 397 5.91 29.63 -6.78
CA TYR A 397 6.58 28.40 -6.36
C TYR A 397 7.93 28.64 -5.66
N GLN A 398 8.51 29.85 -5.74
CA GLN A 398 9.79 30.18 -5.13
C GLN A 398 9.60 30.81 -3.74
N PHE A 399 10.43 30.40 -2.77
CA PHE A 399 10.48 31.08 -1.47
C PHE A 399 11.24 32.40 -1.57
N LYS A 400 10.73 33.45 -0.92
CA LYS A 400 11.29 34.81 -0.91
C LYS A 400 12.33 35.01 0.20
N ASN A 401 12.34 34.11 1.18
CA ASN A 401 13.26 34.07 2.32
C ASN A 401 13.22 32.68 2.99
N LEU A 402 14.12 32.45 3.94
CA LEU A 402 14.22 31.20 4.69
C LEU A 402 13.08 30.97 5.70
N ASP A 403 12.43 32.03 6.19
CA ASP A 403 11.23 31.91 7.03
C ASP A 403 10.07 31.28 6.28
N GLU A 404 9.87 31.66 5.01
CA GLU A 404 8.86 31.09 4.12
C GLU A 404 9.15 29.62 3.82
N LEU A 405 10.43 29.28 3.59
CA LEU A 405 10.88 27.89 3.40
C LEU A 405 10.61 27.05 4.65
N ILE A 406 11.08 27.47 5.83
CA ILE A 406 10.86 26.73 7.09
C ILE A 406 9.35 26.55 7.34
N THR A 407 8.57 27.62 7.16
CA THR A 407 7.11 27.58 7.39
C THR A 407 6.40 26.61 6.46
N TYR A 408 6.81 26.52 5.19
CA TYR A 408 6.23 25.59 4.22
C TYR A 408 6.40 24.13 4.64
N TYR A 409 7.62 23.73 5.00
CA TYR A 409 7.88 22.34 5.41
C TYR A 409 7.24 22.00 6.76
N ASP A 410 7.26 22.93 7.73
CA ASP A 410 6.60 22.71 9.02
C ASP A 410 5.07 22.61 8.88
N ASP A 411 4.45 23.45 8.06
CA ASP A 411 3.00 23.42 7.80
C ASP A 411 2.57 22.17 7.02
N MET A 412 3.34 21.74 6.00
CA MET A 412 3.13 20.46 5.31
C MET A 412 3.13 19.29 6.30
N ILE A 413 4.17 19.18 7.15
CA ILE A 413 4.30 18.06 8.08
C ILE A 413 3.21 18.11 9.15
N SER A 414 2.78 19.29 9.60
CA SER A 414 1.61 19.45 10.47
C SER A 414 0.31 18.99 9.79
N HIS A 415 0.07 19.34 8.52
CA HIS A 415 -1.08 18.87 7.75
C HIS A 415 -1.05 17.34 7.55
N TYR A 416 0.10 16.76 7.19
CA TYR A 416 0.23 15.31 7.03
C TYR A 416 0.02 14.57 8.36
N ASN A 417 0.54 15.08 9.48
CA ASN A 417 0.27 14.53 10.82
C ASN A 417 -1.22 14.57 11.18
N LYS A 418 -1.90 15.69 10.87
CA LYS A 418 -3.35 15.84 11.09
C LYS A 418 -4.17 14.85 10.24
N TRP A 419 -3.90 14.75 8.94
CA TRP A 419 -4.59 13.83 8.03
C TRP A 419 -4.25 12.35 8.26
N ALA A 420 -3.08 12.06 8.84
CA ALA A 420 -2.76 10.74 9.36
C ALA A 420 -3.51 10.42 10.68
N GLY A 421 -4.24 11.38 11.27
CA GLY A 421 -5.07 11.23 12.46
C GLY A 421 -4.31 11.22 13.78
N LEU A 422 -3.13 11.84 13.83
CA LEU A 422 -2.28 11.90 15.02
C LEU A 422 -2.70 13.03 15.98
N ASN A 423 -2.39 12.87 17.27
CA ASN A 423 -2.71 13.84 18.34
C ASN A 423 -1.55 14.01 19.35
N ASP A 424 -1.68 14.96 20.28
CA ASP A 424 -0.61 15.29 21.23
C ASP A 424 -0.81 14.67 22.65
N ASP A 425 -1.79 13.78 22.84
CA ASP A 425 -1.91 13.00 24.07
C ASP A 425 -0.92 11.82 24.06
N ILE A 426 0.12 11.91 24.89
CA ILE A 426 1.19 10.91 25.03
C ILE A 426 0.69 9.51 25.47
N ASN A 427 -0.53 9.40 25.97
CA ASN A 427 -1.17 8.14 26.34
C ASN A 427 -2.02 7.53 25.21
N SER A 428 -2.21 8.24 24.10
CA SER A 428 -3.04 7.80 22.98
C SER A 428 -2.32 6.80 22.09
N VAL A 429 -3.07 5.83 21.54
CA VAL A 429 -2.60 4.99 20.42
C VAL A 429 -2.31 5.82 19.17
N ASN A 430 -2.92 7.01 19.08
CA ASN A 430 -2.77 7.99 18.01
C ASN A 430 -1.67 9.05 18.28
N PHE A 431 -0.86 8.90 19.33
CA PHE A 431 0.10 9.94 19.71
C PHE A 431 1.12 10.25 18.59
N ASN A 432 1.34 11.53 18.37
CA ASN A 432 2.31 12.08 17.44
C ASN A 432 3.75 11.92 17.99
N ASN A 433 4.27 10.69 17.93
CA ASN A 433 5.68 10.40 18.24
C ASN A 433 6.61 11.40 17.52
N GLY A 434 7.60 11.90 18.26
CA GLY A 434 8.50 12.97 17.83
C GLY A 434 9.18 12.66 16.50
N SER A 435 9.22 13.67 15.63
CA SER A 435 9.62 13.57 14.23
C SER A 435 10.21 14.90 13.75
N LYS A 436 11.36 14.83 13.07
CA LYS A 436 12.01 15.96 12.42
C LYS A 436 12.79 15.48 11.20
N TYR A 437 12.35 15.84 10.01
CA TYR A 437 12.96 15.45 8.74
C TYR A 437 14.31 16.14 8.55
N PHE A 438 15.26 15.46 7.90
CA PHE A 438 16.55 16.03 7.53
C PHE A 438 16.75 15.90 6.02
N SER A 439 16.90 17.04 5.35
CA SER A 439 17.05 17.13 3.90
C SER A 439 18.49 17.45 3.52
N THR A 440 19.04 16.78 2.53
CA THR A 440 20.41 17.02 2.04
C THR A 440 20.50 16.84 0.53
N ALA A 441 21.60 17.26 -0.08
CA ALA A 441 22.02 16.73 -1.38
C ALA A 441 22.76 15.39 -1.19
N ASP A 442 22.72 14.52 -2.19
CA ASP A 442 23.54 13.30 -2.25
C ASP A 442 24.07 13.05 -3.67
N LYS A 443 25.35 13.36 -3.87
CA LYS A 443 26.13 13.17 -5.10
C LYS A 443 26.05 11.76 -5.71
N ASN A 444 25.70 10.76 -4.90
CA ASN A 444 25.67 9.35 -5.26
C ASN A 444 24.31 8.68 -4.95
N GLY A 445 23.24 9.48 -4.90
CA GLY A 445 21.90 9.06 -4.50
C GLY A 445 21.18 8.13 -5.49
N ALA A 446 19.98 7.71 -5.09
CA ALA A 446 19.05 6.97 -5.93
C ALA A 446 18.03 7.91 -6.59
N GLY A 447 17.43 7.47 -7.71
CA GLY A 447 16.35 8.19 -8.39
C GLY A 447 16.73 9.61 -8.84
N VAL A 448 15.75 10.52 -8.77
CA VAL A 448 15.96 11.98 -8.82
C VAL A 448 16.05 12.56 -7.41
N ALA A 449 15.28 11.97 -6.49
CA ALA A 449 15.36 12.11 -5.05
C ALA A 449 15.00 10.77 -4.40
N TYR A 450 15.16 10.67 -3.07
CA TYR A 450 14.72 9.52 -2.29
C TYR A 450 14.52 9.82 -0.80
N TYR A 451 13.53 9.16 -0.19
CA TYR A 451 13.38 8.99 1.26
C TYR A 451 14.20 7.78 1.74
N SER A 452 14.85 7.92 2.90
CA SER A 452 15.65 6.84 3.50
C SER A 452 15.40 6.68 5.00
N GLY A 453 16.11 5.73 5.61
CA GLY A 453 16.09 5.54 7.06
C GLY A 453 16.62 6.74 7.86
N GLU A 454 17.44 7.63 7.29
CA GLU A 454 18.09 8.73 8.04
C GLU A 454 17.94 10.12 7.41
N HIS A 455 17.54 10.26 6.16
CA HIS A 455 17.33 11.56 5.51
C HIS A 455 16.42 11.45 4.28
N ILE A 456 15.94 12.59 3.78
CA ILE A 456 15.51 12.75 2.39
C ILE A 456 16.65 13.42 1.60
N ALA A 457 16.87 13.05 0.34
CA ALA A 457 17.92 13.66 -0.47
C ALA A 457 17.58 13.80 -1.95
N THR A 458 18.23 14.74 -2.63
CA THR A 458 18.33 14.81 -4.10
C THR A 458 19.48 13.95 -4.59
N ASN A 459 19.34 13.33 -5.76
CA ASN A 459 20.47 12.72 -6.46
C ASN A 459 21.27 13.80 -7.20
N GLY A 460 22.44 14.14 -6.67
CA GLY A 460 23.31 15.20 -7.19
C GLY A 460 23.99 15.99 -6.08
N GLN A 461 24.90 16.88 -6.46
CA GLN A 461 25.68 17.68 -5.51
C GLN A 461 24.91 18.86 -4.88
N SER A 462 23.70 19.14 -5.38
CA SER A 462 22.86 20.30 -5.07
C SER A 462 21.52 19.88 -4.47
N ILE A 463 21.01 20.68 -3.53
CA ILE A 463 19.73 20.51 -2.84
C ILE A 463 18.60 21.38 -3.46
N ALA A 464 18.85 22.03 -4.60
CA ALA A 464 17.99 23.08 -5.18
C ALA A 464 16.49 22.70 -5.33
N ASN A 465 16.18 21.42 -5.53
CA ASN A 465 14.81 20.91 -5.68
C ASN A 465 13.98 20.93 -4.38
N TYR A 466 14.63 21.10 -3.23
CA TYR A 466 13.97 21.37 -1.94
C TYR A 466 13.95 22.87 -1.57
N LEU A 467 14.66 23.73 -2.32
CA LEU A 467 14.74 25.19 -2.09
C LEU A 467 13.58 25.98 -2.74
N HIS A 468 12.56 25.27 -3.22
CA HIS A 468 11.33 25.83 -3.78
C HIS A 468 10.16 24.86 -3.56
N ARG A 469 8.92 25.34 -3.68
CA ARG A 469 7.69 24.51 -3.63
C ARG A 469 7.68 23.55 -4.82
N SER A 470 7.74 22.25 -4.56
CA SER A 470 7.89 21.23 -5.60
C SER A 470 7.14 19.95 -5.21
N TRP A 471 6.57 19.23 -6.19
CA TRP A 471 5.96 17.91 -5.94
C TRP A 471 6.96 16.94 -5.30
N LEU A 472 8.24 17.03 -5.67
CA LEU A 472 9.33 16.27 -5.08
C LEU A 472 9.38 16.46 -3.56
N SER A 473 9.32 17.69 -3.05
CA SER A 473 9.30 17.94 -1.61
C SER A 473 8.08 17.30 -0.91
N LEU A 474 6.90 17.39 -1.51
CA LEU A 474 5.65 16.80 -0.99
C LEU A 474 5.67 15.26 -0.97
N HIS A 475 6.22 14.67 -2.03
CA HIS A 475 6.33 13.23 -2.28
C HIS A 475 7.31 12.53 -1.32
N GLU A 476 8.52 13.09 -1.21
CA GLU A 476 9.61 12.54 -0.39
C GLU A 476 9.32 12.67 1.12
N VAL A 477 8.70 13.76 1.54
CA VAL A 477 8.17 13.87 2.92
C VAL A 477 7.04 12.86 3.15
N GLY A 478 6.20 12.64 2.14
CA GLY A 478 5.07 11.71 2.16
C GLY A 478 5.46 10.24 2.40
N HIS A 479 6.61 9.79 1.91
CA HIS A 479 7.11 8.41 2.15
C HIS A 479 7.28 8.07 3.65
N GLY A 480 7.48 9.08 4.50
CA GLY A 480 7.47 8.88 5.95
C GLY A 480 6.13 8.32 6.49
N TYR A 481 5.04 8.41 5.73
CA TYR A 481 3.67 8.03 6.09
C TYR A 481 3.18 6.72 5.43
N ASP A 482 4.03 6.02 4.65
CA ASP A 482 3.67 4.79 3.93
C ASP A 482 3.34 3.59 4.85
N GLY A 483 4.28 3.20 5.71
CA GLY A 483 4.07 2.13 6.69
C GLY A 483 3.58 0.81 6.09
N ILE A 484 2.63 0.15 6.79
CA ILE A 484 2.01 -1.13 6.39
C ILE A 484 1.04 -1.00 5.21
N LEU A 485 0.64 0.23 4.85
CA LEU A 485 -0.37 0.50 3.82
C LEU A 485 0.16 0.27 2.41
N THR A 486 1.48 0.33 2.18
CA THR A 486 2.09 0.02 0.87
C THR A 486 2.43 -1.47 0.68
N GLY A 487 2.31 -2.29 1.73
CA GLY A 487 2.71 -3.71 1.75
C GLY A 487 1.68 -4.70 1.19
N ASP A 488 0.56 -4.24 0.67
CA ASP A 488 -0.53 -5.09 0.15
C ASP A 488 -0.21 -5.65 -1.25
N VAL A 489 -0.52 -6.94 -1.45
CA VAL A 489 -0.26 -7.66 -2.72
C VAL A 489 -1.41 -7.55 -3.73
N ASP A 490 -2.61 -7.20 -3.28
CA ASP A 490 -3.79 -7.02 -4.11
C ASP A 490 -3.93 -5.57 -4.61
N ILE A 491 -3.59 -4.58 -3.78
CA ILE A 491 -3.56 -3.17 -4.16
C ILE A 491 -2.17 -2.57 -3.85
N GLN A 492 -1.23 -2.69 -4.79
CA GLN A 492 0.11 -2.15 -4.63
C GLN A 492 0.12 -0.61 -4.66
N LEU A 493 0.27 0.03 -3.50
CA LEU A 493 0.25 1.49 -3.32
C LEU A 493 1.62 2.14 -3.00
N GLY A 494 2.74 1.43 -3.14
CA GLY A 494 4.05 2.10 -3.24
C GLY A 494 4.04 3.12 -4.39
N GLU A 495 4.62 4.30 -4.16
CA GLU A 495 4.53 5.49 -5.03
C GLU A 495 3.10 6.07 -5.22
N VAL A 496 2.13 5.66 -4.40
CA VAL A 496 0.74 6.15 -4.47
C VAL A 496 0.22 6.63 -3.12
N TRP A 497 0.52 5.89 -2.04
CA TRP A 497 -0.02 6.19 -0.71
C TRP A 497 0.48 7.53 -0.17
N ASN A 498 1.80 7.73 -0.10
CA ASN A 498 2.44 9.03 0.13
C ASN A 498 1.81 10.18 -0.69
N ASN A 499 1.53 9.90 -1.97
CA ASN A 499 1.02 10.87 -2.92
C ASN A 499 -0.44 11.30 -2.66
N ILE A 500 -1.20 10.60 -1.81
CA ILE A 500 -2.53 11.06 -1.35
C ILE A 500 -2.38 12.36 -0.54
N PHE A 501 -1.44 12.39 0.40
CA PHE A 501 -1.17 13.58 1.21
C PHE A 501 -0.56 14.71 0.38
N ALA A 502 0.36 14.39 -0.54
CA ALA A 502 0.94 15.35 -1.49
C ALA A 502 -0.13 16.01 -2.39
N HIS A 503 -1.05 15.21 -2.94
CA HIS A 503 -2.18 15.73 -3.71
C HIS A 503 -3.06 16.64 -2.84
N GLN A 504 -3.41 16.20 -1.62
CA GLN A 504 -4.28 16.96 -0.73
C GLN A 504 -3.70 18.33 -0.37
N TYR A 505 -2.40 18.39 -0.08
CA TYR A 505 -1.70 19.64 0.21
C TYR A 505 -1.63 20.55 -1.01
N GLN A 506 -1.17 20.02 -2.15
CA GLN A 506 -1.05 20.81 -3.38
C GLN A 506 -2.39 21.36 -3.90
N ARG A 507 -3.46 20.55 -3.83
CA ARG A 507 -4.78 20.96 -4.36
C ARG A 507 -5.52 21.94 -3.45
N TYR A 508 -5.45 21.76 -2.12
CA TYR A 508 -6.33 22.49 -1.20
C TYR A 508 -5.61 23.44 -0.23
N VAL A 509 -4.32 23.23 0.07
CA VAL A 509 -3.51 24.12 0.92
C VAL A 509 -2.69 25.08 0.07
N GLU A 510 -1.85 24.58 -0.85
CA GLU A 510 -1.15 25.44 -1.84
C GLU A 510 -2.13 26.08 -2.84
N LYS A 511 -3.27 25.43 -3.07
CA LYS A 511 -4.29 25.81 -4.08
C LYS A 511 -3.71 25.93 -5.49
N SER A 512 -2.83 24.99 -5.84
CA SER A 512 -2.21 24.96 -7.18
C SER A 512 -3.27 24.67 -8.25
N ASN A 513 -3.28 25.53 -9.27
CA ASN A 513 -4.08 25.35 -10.49
C ASN A 513 -3.48 24.28 -11.43
N SER A 514 -2.23 23.88 -11.21
CA SER A 514 -1.48 22.89 -12.00
C SER A 514 -0.94 21.79 -11.08
N GLY A 515 -1.80 20.85 -10.69
CA GLY A 515 -1.41 19.73 -9.80
C GLY A 515 -0.67 18.62 -10.55
N TRP A 516 0.23 17.87 -9.89
CA TRP A 516 0.99 16.80 -10.54
C TRP A 516 0.11 15.69 -11.15
N LEU A 517 -0.97 15.31 -10.47
CA LEU A 517 -1.86 14.22 -10.88
C LEU A 517 -2.60 14.52 -12.19
N TYR A 518 -3.12 15.74 -12.32
CA TYR A 518 -4.06 16.14 -13.38
C TYR A 518 -3.51 17.20 -14.35
N GLY A 519 -2.34 17.78 -14.07
CA GLY A 519 -1.88 19.02 -14.69
C GLY A 519 -2.95 20.11 -14.55
N ASN A 520 -3.30 20.72 -15.68
CA ASN A 520 -4.35 21.73 -15.79
C ASN A 520 -5.75 21.14 -16.16
N GLY A 521 -5.96 19.82 -16.06
CA GLY A 521 -7.07 19.15 -16.78
C GLY A 521 -7.67 17.89 -16.15
N GLN A 522 -8.08 17.94 -14.88
CA GLN A 522 -8.70 16.81 -14.15
C GLN A 522 -9.84 16.15 -14.95
N ARG A 523 -10.79 16.93 -15.46
CA ARG A 523 -11.92 16.42 -16.26
C ARG A 523 -11.47 15.66 -17.50
N ASN A 524 -10.47 16.15 -18.23
CA ASN A 524 -9.96 15.50 -19.44
C ASN A 524 -9.20 14.21 -19.11
N TYR A 525 -8.41 14.21 -18.02
CA TYR A 525 -7.72 13.01 -17.54
C TYR A 525 -8.72 11.92 -17.13
N GLN A 526 -9.72 12.26 -16.32
CA GLN A 526 -10.75 11.34 -15.87
C GLN A 526 -11.67 10.85 -17.00
N ALA A 527 -11.96 11.71 -17.99
CA ALA A 527 -12.64 11.31 -19.23
C ALA A 527 -11.83 10.24 -20.00
N SER A 528 -10.49 10.34 -20.02
CA SER A 528 -9.64 9.34 -20.68
C SER A 528 -9.66 7.96 -19.99
N ILE A 529 -9.87 7.92 -18.67
CA ILE A 529 -10.08 6.68 -17.91
C ILE A 529 -11.47 6.12 -18.23
N HIS A 530 -12.51 6.96 -18.13
CA HIS A 530 -13.89 6.59 -18.40
C HIS A 530 -14.10 6.04 -19.82
N ASN A 531 -13.55 6.69 -20.84
CA ASN A 531 -13.66 6.25 -22.23
C ASN A 531 -12.98 4.88 -22.44
N ARG A 532 -11.83 4.63 -21.80
CA ARG A 532 -11.17 3.31 -21.83
C ARG A 532 -11.97 2.25 -21.08
N MET A 533 -12.63 2.58 -19.97
CA MET A 533 -13.54 1.65 -19.29
C MET A 533 -14.71 1.26 -20.20
N LEU A 534 -15.34 2.21 -20.89
CA LEU A 534 -16.40 1.92 -21.86
C LEU A 534 -15.91 1.05 -23.02
N GLN A 535 -14.72 1.32 -23.56
CA GLN A 535 -14.12 0.54 -24.66
C GLN A 535 -13.75 -0.90 -24.26
N ASN A 536 -13.41 -1.13 -22.99
CA ASN A 536 -12.98 -2.44 -22.47
C ASN A 536 -14.09 -3.15 -21.65
N ASN A 537 -15.36 -2.97 -22.02
CA ASN A 537 -16.51 -3.63 -21.38
C ASN A 537 -16.59 -3.46 -19.85
N LEU A 538 -16.21 -2.28 -19.34
CA LEU A 538 -16.08 -1.95 -17.92
C LEU A 538 -15.07 -2.84 -17.14
N THR A 539 -14.10 -3.43 -17.84
CA THR A 539 -12.94 -4.09 -17.20
C THR A 539 -11.77 -3.12 -17.09
N PHE A 540 -11.29 -2.92 -15.86
CA PHE A 540 -10.07 -2.19 -15.54
C PHE A 540 -9.34 -2.98 -14.44
N ASP A 541 -8.00 -2.98 -14.45
CA ASP A 541 -7.20 -3.80 -13.54
C ASP A 541 -6.23 -2.92 -12.75
N ILE A 542 -6.49 -2.73 -11.46
CA ILE A 542 -5.65 -1.91 -10.57
C ILE A 542 -4.18 -2.38 -10.55
N LYS A 543 -3.91 -3.67 -10.79
CA LYS A 543 -2.56 -4.25 -10.79
C LYS A 543 -1.78 -3.89 -12.07
N LYS A 544 -2.46 -3.42 -13.11
CA LYS A 544 -1.87 -2.88 -14.36
C LYS A 544 -1.93 -1.35 -14.45
N ALA A 545 -2.63 -0.69 -13.54
CA ALA A 545 -2.80 0.77 -13.54
C ALA A 545 -1.49 1.52 -13.20
N SER A 546 -1.25 2.64 -13.87
CA SER A 546 -0.15 3.56 -13.55
C SER A 546 -0.33 4.21 -12.17
N TYR A 547 0.75 4.73 -11.58
CA TYR A 547 0.71 5.42 -10.28
C TYR A 547 -0.32 6.57 -10.25
N ARG A 548 -0.43 7.34 -11.34
CA ARG A 548 -1.47 8.38 -11.49
C ARG A 548 -2.89 7.82 -11.53
N GLU A 549 -3.14 6.71 -12.22
CA GLU A 549 -4.48 6.10 -12.25
C GLU A 549 -4.87 5.50 -10.89
N LYS A 550 -3.90 4.93 -10.16
CA LYS A 550 -4.08 4.49 -8.77
C LYS A 550 -4.33 5.67 -7.84
N LEU A 551 -3.66 6.81 -8.03
CA LEU A 551 -3.88 8.01 -7.23
C LEU A 551 -5.23 8.69 -7.54
N ASP A 552 -5.69 8.68 -8.79
CA ASP A 552 -7.05 9.11 -9.13
C ASP A 552 -8.11 8.20 -8.48
N PHE A 553 -7.90 6.88 -8.48
CA PHE A 553 -8.73 5.92 -7.75
C PHE A 553 -8.80 6.23 -6.24
N MET A 554 -7.65 6.46 -5.58
CA MET A 554 -7.62 6.79 -4.15
C MET A 554 -8.23 8.16 -3.83
N THR A 555 -7.93 9.19 -4.62
CA THR A 555 -8.39 10.57 -4.37
C THR A 555 -9.88 10.77 -4.64
N ARG A 556 -10.52 9.95 -5.50
CA ARG A 556 -11.99 9.88 -5.62
C ARG A 556 -12.66 9.49 -4.31
N MET A 557 -12.10 8.53 -3.58
CA MET A 557 -12.62 8.11 -2.27
C MET A 557 -12.44 9.21 -1.22
N VAL A 558 -11.31 9.93 -1.23
CA VAL A 558 -11.10 11.13 -0.41
C VAL A 558 -12.13 12.22 -0.72
N ARG A 559 -12.40 12.52 -1.99
CA ARG A 559 -13.41 13.53 -2.38
C ARG A 559 -14.85 13.15 -2.00
N LEU A 560 -15.17 11.85 -1.98
CA LEU A 560 -16.49 11.32 -1.59
C LEU A 560 -16.75 11.31 -0.07
N THR A 561 -15.69 11.29 0.76
CA THR A 561 -15.77 11.05 2.21
C THR A 561 -15.13 12.12 3.09
N GLY A 562 -14.40 13.05 2.49
CA GLY A 562 -13.44 13.92 3.19
C GLY A 562 -12.08 13.24 3.38
N ILE A 563 -11.05 14.03 3.68
CA ILE A 563 -9.77 13.48 4.16
C ILE A 563 -9.92 12.90 5.58
N GLU A 564 -10.99 13.33 6.26
CA GLU A 564 -11.48 12.84 7.55
C GLU A 564 -11.80 11.34 7.52
N GLY A 565 -12.31 10.78 6.41
CA GLY A 565 -12.55 9.34 6.31
C GLY A 565 -11.26 8.50 6.30
N LEU A 566 -10.23 8.98 5.59
CA LEU A 566 -8.88 8.40 5.64
C LEU A 566 -8.28 8.56 7.05
N THR A 567 -8.53 9.70 7.69
CA THR A 567 -8.07 10.04 9.04
C THR A 567 -8.63 9.04 10.07
N THR A 568 -9.95 8.80 10.05
CA THR A 568 -10.63 7.85 10.94
C THR A 568 -10.18 6.41 10.69
N MET A 569 -10.05 5.98 9.43
CA MET A 569 -9.52 4.64 9.10
C MET A 569 -8.13 4.41 9.73
N LEU A 570 -7.24 5.40 9.65
CA LEU A 570 -5.89 5.29 10.24
C LEU A 570 -5.89 5.31 11.78
N GLN A 571 -6.90 5.93 12.41
CA GLN A 571 -7.10 5.88 13.86
C GLN A 571 -7.64 4.53 14.31
N ASP A 572 -8.60 3.95 13.58
CA ASP A 572 -9.13 2.59 13.84
C ASP A 572 -8.03 1.54 13.73
N LEU A 573 -7.23 1.59 12.66
CA LEU A 573 -6.11 0.66 12.47
C LEU A 573 -5.07 0.76 13.59
N ARG A 574 -4.87 1.94 14.19
CA ARG A 574 -4.00 2.09 15.37
C ARG A 574 -4.63 1.55 16.66
N ALA A 575 -5.96 1.61 16.80
CA ALA A 575 -6.66 0.95 17.89
C ALA A 575 -6.63 -0.58 17.76
N GLU A 576 -6.77 -1.12 16.55
CA GLU A 576 -6.61 -2.55 16.26
C GLU A 576 -5.16 -3.00 16.50
N ALA A 577 -4.17 -2.26 15.98
CA ALA A 577 -2.74 -2.56 16.14
C ALA A 577 -2.25 -2.53 17.61
N ALA A 578 -2.94 -1.81 18.50
CA ALA A 578 -2.60 -1.78 19.91
C ALA A 578 -2.94 -3.09 20.65
N ASN A 579 -3.78 -3.94 20.06
CA ASN A 579 -4.24 -5.21 20.63
C ASN A 579 -3.84 -6.42 19.77
N ASN A 580 -3.77 -6.25 18.45
CA ASN A 580 -3.58 -7.31 17.46
C ASN A 580 -2.38 -7.04 16.55
N LYS A 581 -1.70 -8.10 16.11
CA LYS A 581 -0.67 -8.00 15.06
C LYS A 581 -1.33 -7.89 13.69
N LEU A 582 -1.37 -6.69 13.13
CA LEU A 582 -1.89 -6.45 11.78
C LEU A 582 -1.09 -7.18 10.68
N SER A 583 -1.79 -7.47 9.58
CA SER A 583 -1.23 -7.84 8.29
C SER A 583 -1.93 -7.02 7.20
N SER A 584 -1.21 -6.63 6.14
CA SER A 584 -1.76 -5.78 5.07
C SER A 584 -2.99 -6.42 4.41
N ASN A 585 -4.12 -5.72 4.46
CA ASN A 585 -5.35 -6.08 3.77
C ASN A 585 -6.12 -4.80 3.38
N LEU A 586 -5.56 -4.05 2.43
CA LEU A 586 -6.14 -2.79 1.94
C LEU A 586 -7.58 -2.92 1.46
N PRO A 587 -8.01 -3.98 0.72
CA PRO A 587 -9.40 -4.15 0.35
C PRO A 587 -10.33 -4.10 1.57
N LYS A 588 -10.01 -4.89 2.62
CA LYS A 588 -10.76 -4.87 3.88
C LYS A 588 -10.71 -3.52 4.59
N TRP A 589 -9.55 -2.90 4.68
CA TRP A 589 -9.39 -1.65 5.43
C TRP A 589 -10.13 -0.48 4.80
N ILE A 590 -10.00 -0.31 3.49
CA ILE A 590 -10.72 0.71 2.73
C ILE A 590 -12.23 0.42 2.79
N SER A 591 -12.67 -0.84 2.66
CA SER A 591 -14.11 -1.12 2.69
C SER A 591 -14.74 -0.98 4.08
N GLU A 592 -14.18 -1.59 5.12
CA GLU A 592 -14.81 -1.70 6.45
C GLU A 592 -14.53 -0.50 7.38
N TYR A 593 -13.31 0.06 7.36
CA TYR A 593 -12.92 1.12 8.30
C TYR A 593 -13.03 2.52 7.70
N TRP A 594 -12.94 2.67 6.38
CA TRP A 594 -13.13 3.95 5.68
C TRP A 594 -14.52 4.09 5.07
N MET A 595 -14.82 3.37 3.98
CA MET A 595 -16.00 3.63 3.16
C MET A 595 -17.30 3.27 3.89
N ALA A 596 -17.36 2.12 4.56
CA ALA A 596 -18.50 1.68 5.35
C ALA A 596 -18.93 2.68 6.43
N LYS A 597 -17.96 3.23 7.19
CA LYS A 597 -18.22 4.23 8.23
C LYS A 597 -18.77 5.55 7.69
N HIS A 598 -18.55 5.84 6.41
CA HIS A 598 -19.04 7.04 5.71
C HIS A 598 -20.26 6.73 4.82
N ASN A 599 -21.05 5.70 5.19
CA ASN A 599 -22.24 5.23 4.50
C ASN A 599 -22.03 5.02 2.99
N ALA A 600 -20.99 4.26 2.64
CA ALA A 600 -20.63 3.95 1.26
C ALA A 600 -20.17 2.50 1.12
N ASN A 601 -20.95 1.65 0.44
CA ASN A 601 -20.52 0.31 0.06
C ASN A 601 -19.72 0.38 -1.25
N ILE A 602 -18.43 0.03 -1.16
CA ILE A 602 -17.42 0.21 -2.22
C ILE A 602 -17.34 -0.97 -3.22
N LEU A 603 -18.02 -2.10 -2.95
CA LEU A 603 -17.89 -3.34 -3.73
C LEU A 603 -18.09 -3.17 -5.25
N PRO A 604 -19.05 -2.37 -5.76
CA PRO A 604 -19.22 -2.14 -7.20
C PRO A 604 -18.04 -1.38 -7.83
N TYR A 605 -17.41 -0.46 -7.09
CA TYR A 605 -16.25 0.28 -7.54
C TYR A 605 -14.98 -0.57 -7.52
N PHE A 606 -14.82 -1.44 -6.51
CA PHE A 606 -13.75 -2.44 -6.47
C PHE A 606 -13.87 -3.46 -7.62
N LYS A 607 -15.10 -3.91 -7.92
CA LYS A 607 -15.39 -4.79 -9.07
C LYS A 607 -15.03 -4.15 -10.41
N LEU A 608 -15.28 -2.85 -10.58
CA LEU A 608 -14.87 -2.08 -11.77
C LEU A 608 -13.33 -2.03 -11.95
N TYR A 609 -12.56 -2.12 -10.87
CA TYR A 609 -11.09 -2.09 -10.86
C TYR A 609 -10.43 -3.47 -10.69
N ASN A 610 -11.22 -4.55 -10.76
CA ASN A 610 -10.79 -5.94 -10.57
C ASN A 610 -10.05 -6.18 -9.23
N ILE A 611 -10.57 -5.55 -8.16
CA ILE A 611 -10.12 -5.75 -6.78
C ILE A 611 -10.94 -6.88 -6.15
N GLU A 612 -10.28 -7.99 -5.81
CA GLU A 612 -10.89 -9.10 -5.07
C GLU A 612 -11.05 -8.72 -3.58
N VAL A 613 -12.19 -9.09 -2.98
CA VAL A 613 -12.50 -8.91 -1.56
C VAL A 613 -12.71 -10.30 -0.93
N SER A 614 -12.36 -10.47 0.35
CA SER A 614 -12.66 -11.69 1.10
C SER A 614 -14.16 -11.82 1.35
N LYS A 615 -14.72 -13.03 1.17
CA LYS A 615 -16.15 -13.32 1.35
C LYS A 615 -16.68 -12.88 2.73
N ASP A 616 -15.89 -13.07 3.79
CA ASP A 616 -16.16 -12.57 5.15
C ASP A 616 -16.40 -11.04 5.20
N THR A 617 -15.62 -10.27 4.44
CA THR A 617 -15.75 -8.82 4.31
C THR A 617 -16.93 -8.42 3.42
N GLU A 618 -17.18 -9.14 2.31
CA GLU A 618 -18.36 -8.91 1.47
C GLU A 618 -19.65 -9.13 2.27
N ASP A 619 -19.78 -10.28 2.92
CA ASP A 619 -20.92 -10.65 3.77
C ASP A 619 -21.12 -9.62 4.89
N LYS A 620 -20.04 -9.18 5.55
CA LYS A 620 -20.10 -8.11 6.56
C LYS A 620 -20.65 -6.80 5.99
N LEU A 621 -20.10 -6.29 4.89
CA LEU A 621 -20.55 -5.01 4.27
C LEU A 621 -22.02 -5.05 3.86
N GLU A 622 -22.47 -6.19 3.34
CA GLU A 622 -23.83 -6.41 2.86
C GLU A 622 -24.88 -6.47 3.99
N THR A 623 -24.46 -6.70 5.24
CA THR A 623 -25.33 -6.57 6.42
C THR A 623 -25.52 -5.12 6.88
N LEU A 624 -24.60 -4.21 6.55
CA LEU A 624 -24.54 -2.84 7.11
C LEU A 624 -25.50 -1.82 6.46
N GLN A 625 -26.32 -2.23 5.50
CA GLN A 625 -27.39 -1.41 4.88
C GLN A 625 -26.91 -0.03 4.38
N GLN A 626 -25.74 -0.01 3.74
CA GLN A 626 -25.13 1.19 3.16
C GLN A 626 -25.61 1.45 1.74
N SER A 627 -25.53 2.71 1.27
CA SER A 627 -25.70 3.01 -0.15
C SER A 627 -24.44 2.66 -0.94
N TYR A 628 -24.59 1.99 -2.08
CA TYR A 628 -23.47 1.67 -2.97
C TYR A 628 -22.91 2.92 -3.65
N VAL A 629 -21.62 2.90 -4.00
CA VAL A 629 -20.97 4.00 -4.73
C VAL A 629 -20.43 3.59 -6.09
N TYR A 630 -20.58 4.50 -7.07
CA TYR A 630 -20.13 4.31 -8.44
C TYR A 630 -19.84 5.66 -9.13
N PRO A 631 -19.03 5.72 -10.21
CA PRO A 631 -18.80 6.96 -10.96
C PRO A 631 -20.08 7.47 -11.62
N LEU A 632 -20.46 8.73 -11.36
CA LEU A 632 -21.70 9.35 -11.88
C LEU A 632 -21.83 9.22 -13.40
N ALA A 633 -20.77 9.52 -14.15
CA ALA A 633 -20.74 9.41 -15.60
C ALA A 633 -20.95 8.00 -16.17
N LEU A 634 -20.78 6.93 -15.38
CA LEU A 634 -21.10 5.56 -15.81
C LEU A 634 -22.58 5.21 -15.59
N LEU A 635 -23.27 5.84 -14.64
CA LEU A 635 -24.69 5.62 -14.35
C LEU A 635 -25.60 6.43 -15.28
N ILE A 636 -25.29 7.71 -15.46
CA ILE A 636 -26.09 8.68 -16.22
C ILE A 636 -25.31 9.10 -17.47
N THR A 637 -25.96 9.14 -18.63
CA THR A 637 -25.40 9.58 -19.91
C THR A 637 -25.95 10.94 -20.34
N ASN A 638 -27.16 11.31 -19.88
CA ASN A 638 -27.71 12.65 -20.00
C ASN A 638 -26.73 13.70 -19.45
N VAL A 639 -26.46 14.76 -20.22
CA VAL A 639 -25.48 15.78 -19.84
C VAL A 639 -26.04 16.72 -18.78
N ASP A 640 -27.26 17.22 -18.96
CA ASP A 640 -27.87 18.20 -18.06
C ASP A 640 -28.13 17.62 -16.67
N GLU A 641 -28.59 16.37 -16.59
CA GLU A 641 -28.81 15.68 -15.32
C GLU A 641 -27.47 15.40 -14.60
N ARG A 642 -26.41 15.06 -15.34
CA ARG A 642 -25.06 14.97 -14.75
C ARG A 642 -24.58 16.32 -14.21
N GLN A 643 -24.71 17.39 -14.97
CA GLN A 643 -24.29 18.72 -14.52
C GLN A 643 -25.16 19.23 -13.35
N ARG A 644 -26.43 18.84 -13.28
CA ARG A 644 -27.28 19.03 -12.09
C ARG A 644 -26.68 18.33 -10.87
N TYR A 645 -26.23 17.08 -10.99
CA TYR A 645 -25.59 16.37 -9.88
C TYR A 645 -24.21 16.91 -9.50
N VAL A 646 -23.37 17.27 -10.47
CA VAL A 646 -22.08 17.94 -10.24
C VAL A 646 -22.28 19.19 -9.39
N LYS A 647 -23.25 20.04 -9.76
CA LYS A 647 -23.59 21.26 -8.99
C LYS A 647 -24.26 20.97 -7.64
N LYS A 648 -25.17 19.98 -7.57
CA LYS A 648 -25.92 19.61 -6.35
C LYS A 648 -25.00 19.07 -5.26
N LEU A 649 -24.00 18.28 -5.64
CA LEU A 649 -23.14 17.52 -4.72
C LEU A 649 -21.74 18.15 -4.55
N GLY A 650 -21.41 19.21 -5.31
CA GLY A 650 -20.10 19.87 -5.24
C GLY A 650 -18.96 19.02 -5.82
N LEU A 651 -19.24 18.22 -6.86
CA LEU A 651 -18.23 17.36 -7.47
C LEU A 651 -17.23 18.19 -8.30
N GLU A 652 -15.94 17.82 -8.27
CA GLU A 652 -14.93 18.42 -9.15
C GLU A 652 -15.21 18.15 -10.64
N THR A 653 -15.79 16.98 -10.97
CA THR A 653 -16.19 16.58 -12.34
C THR A 653 -17.39 15.63 -12.32
N GLU A 654 -18.00 15.37 -13.48
CA GLU A 654 -19.04 14.35 -13.63
C GLU A 654 -18.51 12.90 -13.51
N TYR A 655 -17.19 12.71 -13.43
CA TYR A 655 -16.57 11.38 -13.31
C TYR A 655 -16.37 10.94 -11.86
N GLU A 656 -16.56 11.83 -10.87
CA GLU A 656 -16.40 11.52 -9.45
C GLU A 656 -17.43 10.46 -8.97
N LEU A 657 -17.16 9.89 -7.79
CA LEU A 657 -18.06 8.92 -7.16
C LEU A 657 -19.31 9.61 -6.58
N VAL A 658 -20.44 8.91 -6.69
CA VAL A 658 -21.71 9.26 -6.03
C VAL A 658 -22.30 8.01 -5.38
N ARG A 659 -23.11 8.18 -4.32
CA ARG A 659 -23.96 7.12 -3.75
C ARG A 659 -25.24 6.96 -4.57
N SER A 660 -25.79 5.75 -4.64
CA SER A 660 -27.13 5.52 -5.22
C SER A 660 -28.22 6.38 -4.58
N SER A 661 -28.05 6.70 -3.28
CA SER A 661 -28.94 7.57 -2.52
C SER A 661 -28.88 9.04 -2.94
N ASP A 662 -27.71 9.52 -3.37
CA ASP A 662 -27.52 10.91 -3.80
C ASP A 662 -28.36 11.23 -5.05
N LEU A 663 -28.64 10.19 -5.84
CA LEU A 663 -29.41 10.18 -7.09
C LEU A 663 -30.91 9.95 -6.89
N ALA A 664 -31.43 9.90 -5.66
CA ALA A 664 -32.84 9.57 -5.36
C ALA A 664 -33.87 10.41 -6.15
N ASP A 665 -33.55 11.68 -6.40
CA ASP A 665 -34.36 12.66 -7.14
C ASP A 665 -34.14 12.64 -8.67
N SER A 666 -33.53 11.57 -9.22
CA SER A 666 -33.14 11.55 -10.63
C SER A 666 -34.34 11.54 -11.58
N ARG A 667 -34.28 12.43 -12.56
CA ARG A 667 -35.27 12.62 -13.63
C ARG A 667 -35.15 11.56 -14.71
N VAL A 668 -33.95 11.02 -14.90
CA VAL A 668 -33.69 9.89 -15.81
C VAL A 668 -34.31 8.63 -15.23
N LYS A 669 -35.08 7.92 -16.06
CA LYS A 669 -35.64 6.60 -15.76
C LYS A 669 -35.21 5.57 -16.80
N THR A 670 -35.11 4.32 -16.40
CA THR A 670 -34.69 3.18 -17.23
C THR A 670 -35.37 1.89 -16.74
N THR A 671 -35.13 0.77 -17.41
CA THR A 671 -35.62 -0.56 -17.02
C THR A 671 -34.47 -1.45 -16.56
N ALA A 672 -34.81 -2.56 -15.89
CA ALA A 672 -33.89 -3.66 -15.63
C ALA A 672 -34.61 -5.02 -15.64
N GLN A 673 -33.88 -6.08 -15.93
CA GLN A 673 -34.37 -7.46 -15.90
C GLN A 673 -33.41 -8.33 -15.08
N ILE A 674 -33.97 -9.15 -14.19
CA ILE A 674 -33.21 -10.10 -13.38
C ILE A 674 -33.72 -11.51 -13.64
N ASN A 675 -32.83 -12.36 -14.15
CA ASN A 675 -33.10 -13.75 -14.51
C ASN A 675 -32.57 -14.67 -13.40
N LEU A 676 -33.42 -15.52 -12.83
CA LEU A 676 -33.11 -16.40 -11.72
C LEU A 676 -32.82 -17.82 -12.23
N GLN A 677 -31.54 -18.21 -12.21
CA GLN A 677 -31.14 -19.59 -12.45
C GLN A 677 -31.41 -20.40 -11.17
N LEU A 678 -32.59 -21.01 -11.11
CA LEU A 678 -33.07 -21.72 -9.92
C LEU A 678 -32.37 -23.07 -9.67
N ASN A 679 -31.68 -23.67 -10.64
CA ASN A 679 -30.78 -24.82 -10.40
C ASN A 679 -31.42 -25.99 -9.61
N GLY A 680 -32.61 -26.41 -10.05
CA GLY A 680 -33.41 -27.47 -9.42
C GLY A 680 -34.23 -27.03 -8.21
N GLN A 681 -33.98 -25.83 -7.67
CA GLN A 681 -34.75 -25.23 -6.59
C GLN A 681 -36.12 -24.74 -7.08
N ARG A 682 -37.02 -24.45 -6.13
CA ARG A 682 -38.35 -23.86 -6.35
C ARG A 682 -38.55 -22.64 -5.45
N LEU A 683 -39.40 -21.71 -5.89
CA LEU A 683 -39.81 -20.52 -5.14
C LEU A 683 -41.30 -20.61 -4.79
N ALA A 684 -41.72 -19.91 -3.73
CA ALA A 684 -43.14 -19.71 -3.44
C ALA A 684 -43.89 -19.02 -4.59
N GLN A 685 -45.19 -19.30 -4.74
CA GLN A 685 -46.01 -18.82 -5.86
C GLN A 685 -46.13 -17.28 -5.93
N ASP A 686 -46.03 -16.60 -4.79
CA ASP A 686 -46.09 -15.15 -4.63
C ASP A 686 -44.70 -14.50 -4.47
N ALA A 687 -43.61 -15.23 -4.76
CA ALA A 687 -42.26 -14.75 -4.52
C ALA A 687 -41.92 -13.43 -5.26
N VAL A 688 -41.44 -12.46 -4.50
CA VAL A 688 -41.07 -11.11 -4.97
C VAL A 688 -39.58 -10.89 -4.80
N LEU A 689 -38.92 -10.39 -5.85
CA LEU A 689 -37.55 -9.87 -5.79
C LEU A 689 -37.58 -8.36 -5.54
N LYS A 690 -36.71 -7.88 -4.64
CA LYS A 690 -36.63 -6.47 -4.25
C LYS A 690 -35.27 -5.88 -4.62
N LEU A 691 -35.27 -4.61 -5.03
CA LEU A 691 -34.06 -3.80 -5.23
C LEU A 691 -33.95 -2.78 -4.10
N VAL A 692 -32.81 -2.74 -3.42
CA VAL A 692 -32.62 -1.96 -2.18
C VAL A 692 -31.43 -1.00 -2.29
N ASP A 693 -31.57 0.19 -1.72
CA ASP A 693 -30.56 1.25 -1.59
C ASP A 693 -30.47 1.68 -0.12
N GLY A 694 -29.41 1.24 0.56
CA GLY A 694 -29.28 1.34 2.01
C GLY A 694 -30.40 0.60 2.75
N LYS A 695 -31.28 1.33 3.45
CA LYS A 695 -32.51 0.80 4.07
C LYS A 695 -33.76 0.88 3.18
N ASN A 696 -33.69 1.54 2.01
CA ASN A 696 -34.86 1.87 1.20
C ASN A 696 -35.11 0.82 0.11
N ILE A 697 -36.31 0.25 0.05
CA ILE A 697 -36.76 -0.51 -1.13
C ILE A 697 -36.99 0.49 -2.27
N VAL A 698 -36.20 0.37 -3.34
CA VAL A 698 -36.27 1.21 -4.54
C VAL A 698 -37.33 0.73 -5.51
N ALA A 699 -37.46 -0.60 -5.65
CA ALA A 699 -38.50 -1.24 -6.43
C ALA A 699 -38.67 -2.71 -5.99
N GLN A 700 -39.79 -3.31 -6.37
CA GLN A 700 -40.04 -4.74 -6.18
C GLN A 700 -40.82 -5.29 -7.38
N ALA A 701 -40.60 -6.56 -7.73
CA ALA A 701 -41.28 -7.22 -8.83
C ALA A 701 -41.58 -8.69 -8.49
N SER A 702 -42.78 -9.15 -8.86
CA SER A 702 -43.13 -10.57 -8.87
C SER A 702 -42.29 -11.31 -9.91
N ILE A 703 -42.03 -12.59 -9.66
CA ILE A 703 -41.22 -13.44 -10.52
C ILE A 703 -42.15 -14.27 -11.43
N GLN A 704 -41.93 -14.22 -12.74
CA GLN A 704 -42.67 -14.98 -13.75
C GLN A 704 -41.67 -15.79 -14.59
N ASP A 705 -41.83 -17.11 -14.65
CA ASP A 705 -40.91 -18.04 -15.35
C ASP A 705 -39.42 -17.85 -14.99
N GLY A 706 -39.15 -17.49 -13.73
CA GLY A 706 -37.81 -17.19 -13.22
C GLY A 706 -37.31 -15.78 -13.53
N VAL A 707 -38.11 -14.90 -14.13
CA VAL A 707 -37.75 -13.53 -14.52
C VAL A 707 -38.46 -12.49 -13.66
N ALA A 708 -37.71 -11.53 -13.14
CA ALA A 708 -38.23 -10.33 -12.48
C ALA A 708 -37.93 -9.08 -13.35
N ASN A 709 -38.98 -8.38 -13.78
CA ASN A 709 -38.88 -7.21 -14.66
C ASN A 709 -39.18 -5.92 -13.89
N PHE A 710 -38.32 -4.90 -14.04
CA PHE A 710 -38.40 -3.63 -13.34
C PHE A 710 -38.53 -2.47 -14.32
N ALA A 711 -39.62 -1.70 -14.19
CA ALA A 711 -39.86 -0.47 -14.94
C ALA A 711 -39.59 0.77 -14.09
N ASN A 712 -39.35 1.92 -14.75
CA ASN A 712 -39.22 3.24 -14.13
C ASN A 712 -38.16 3.36 -13.01
N LEU A 713 -37.09 2.56 -13.07
CA LEU A 713 -35.96 2.67 -12.16
C LEU A 713 -35.16 3.94 -12.43
N ARG A 714 -34.65 4.58 -11.38
CA ARG A 714 -33.57 5.58 -11.52
C ARG A 714 -32.22 4.88 -11.72
N PRO A 715 -31.27 5.45 -12.47
CA PRO A 715 -29.89 4.95 -12.50
C PRO A 715 -29.24 4.94 -11.10
N GLY A 716 -28.41 3.94 -10.83
CA GLY A 716 -27.84 3.65 -9.51
C GLY A 716 -27.35 2.21 -9.41
N VAL A 717 -26.79 1.83 -8.26
CA VAL A 717 -26.45 0.43 -7.94
C VAL A 717 -27.29 -0.04 -6.76
N TYR A 718 -27.92 -1.22 -6.89
CA TYR A 718 -28.90 -1.72 -5.91
C TYR A 718 -28.61 -3.14 -5.45
N LYS A 719 -28.85 -3.40 -4.16
CA LYS A 719 -28.74 -4.74 -3.58
C LYS A 719 -29.91 -5.57 -4.09
N VAL A 720 -29.62 -6.74 -4.62
CA VAL A 720 -30.64 -7.69 -5.07
C VAL A 720 -31.07 -8.52 -3.87
N VAL A 721 -32.22 -8.17 -3.31
CA VAL A 721 -32.89 -8.93 -2.26
C VAL A 721 -33.73 -10.01 -2.93
N ALA A 722 -33.11 -11.16 -3.13
CA ALA A 722 -33.76 -12.38 -3.62
C ALA A 722 -34.67 -13.01 -2.53
N PRO A 723 -35.76 -13.69 -2.95
CA PRO A 723 -36.59 -14.50 -2.06
C PRO A 723 -35.94 -15.85 -1.75
N PHE A 724 -36.33 -16.46 -0.63
CA PHE A 724 -35.97 -17.84 -0.30
C PHE A 724 -36.61 -18.85 -1.25
N THR A 725 -35.94 -19.98 -1.43
CA THR A 725 -36.52 -21.19 -2.03
C THR A 725 -37.36 -21.96 -1.02
N GLU A 726 -38.15 -22.94 -1.49
CA GLU A 726 -38.91 -23.86 -0.62
C GLU A 726 -38.02 -24.55 0.44
N ASN A 727 -36.78 -24.92 0.08
CA ASN A 727 -35.76 -25.48 0.98
C ASN A 727 -34.82 -24.42 1.60
N LYS A 728 -35.27 -23.15 1.68
CA LYS A 728 -34.65 -22.06 2.46
C LYS A 728 -33.22 -21.68 2.03
N SER A 729 -32.90 -21.92 0.76
CA SER A 729 -31.65 -21.52 0.12
C SER A 729 -31.73 -20.10 -0.48
N LEU A 730 -30.58 -19.43 -0.55
CA LEU A 730 -30.41 -18.16 -1.26
C LEU A 730 -29.18 -18.20 -2.19
N PRO A 731 -29.14 -17.35 -3.24
CA PRO A 731 -27.90 -17.01 -3.92
C PRO A 731 -26.97 -16.24 -2.96
N ASP A 732 -25.69 -16.14 -3.33
CA ASP A 732 -24.77 -15.21 -2.67
C ASP A 732 -25.17 -13.74 -2.91
N HIS A 733 -24.63 -12.83 -2.08
CA HIS A 733 -24.86 -11.39 -2.23
C HIS A 733 -24.51 -10.90 -3.64
N ILE A 734 -25.44 -10.15 -4.22
CA ILE A 734 -25.30 -9.64 -5.58
C ILE A 734 -26.00 -8.28 -5.70
N PHE A 735 -25.43 -7.42 -6.53
CA PHE A 735 -25.97 -6.10 -6.85
C PHE A 735 -26.13 -5.93 -8.36
N ILE A 736 -27.11 -5.11 -8.75
CA ILE A 736 -27.34 -4.71 -10.13
C ILE A 736 -26.88 -3.25 -10.33
N ILE A 737 -26.07 -3.02 -11.36
CA ILE A 737 -25.66 -1.68 -11.79
C ILE A 737 -26.66 -1.22 -12.87
N VAL A 738 -27.56 -0.33 -12.51
CA VAL A 738 -28.63 0.19 -13.37
C VAL A 738 -28.17 1.51 -13.99
N ARG A 739 -28.10 1.54 -15.32
CA ARG A 739 -27.52 2.61 -16.12
C ARG A 739 -28.52 3.16 -17.14
N GLU A 740 -28.37 4.42 -17.50
CA GLU A 740 -29.12 5.07 -18.58
C GLU A 740 -28.75 4.52 -19.96
N GLY A 741 -29.74 4.32 -20.83
CA GLY A 741 -29.53 4.05 -22.25
C GLY A 741 -28.93 2.69 -22.61
N VAL A 742 -28.92 1.72 -21.69
CA VAL A 742 -28.41 0.35 -21.92
C VAL A 742 -29.32 -0.71 -21.31
N ASN A 743 -29.22 -1.96 -21.80
CA ASN A 743 -29.98 -3.09 -21.30
C ASN A 743 -29.40 -3.55 -19.93
N ASN A 744 -30.08 -3.20 -18.83
CA ASN A 744 -29.66 -3.56 -17.48
C ASN A 744 -30.12 -4.98 -17.11
N ASN A 745 -29.46 -5.98 -17.68
CA ASN A 745 -29.78 -7.39 -17.45
C ASN A 745 -28.79 -8.01 -16.46
N LEU A 746 -29.30 -8.76 -15.47
CA LEU A 746 -28.50 -9.53 -14.52
C LEU A 746 -29.01 -10.97 -14.44
N THR A 747 -28.10 -11.92 -14.27
CA THR A 747 -28.43 -13.31 -13.93
C THR A 747 -28.01 -13.58 -12.50
N VAL A 748 -28.92 -14.14 -11.70
CA VAL A 748 -28.71 -14.53 -10.30
C VAL A 748 -28.81 -16.04 -10.23
N SER A 749 -27.74 -16.70 -9.78
CA SER A 749 -27.67 -18.17 -9.68
C SER A 749 -27.91 -18.62 -8.24
N TYR A 750 -28.97 -19.39 -8.03
CA TYR A 750 -29.18 -20.11 -6.77
C TYR A 750 -28.23 -21.32 -6.69
N PRO A 751 -27.93 -21.85 -5.49
CA PRO A 751 -27.19 -23.11 -5.37
C PRO A 751 -27.97 -24.28 -5.98
N GLN A 752 -27.25 -25.29 -6.48
CA GLN A 752 -27.85 -26.58 -6.85
C GLN A 752 -28.52 -27.23 -5.62
N ILE A 753 -29.62 -27.95 -5.82
CA ILE A 753 -30.38 -28.61 -4.74
C ILE A 753 -29.59 -29.71 -4.01
N ASP A 754 -28.59 -30.30 -4.68
CA ASP A 754 -27.68 -31.35 -4.20
C ASP A 754 -26.22 -30.88 -4.03
N ALA A 755 -26.00 -29.56 -4.02
CA ALA A 755 -24.67 -28.95 -3.97
C ALA A 755 -23.82 -29.53 -2.82
N GLN A 756 -22.55 -29.84 -3.12
CA GLN A 756 -21.56 -30.20 -2.10
C GLN A 756 -21.00 -28.94 -1.41
N GLN A 757 -20.44 -29.11 -0.21
CA GLN A 757 -19.94 -28.02 0.65
C GLN A 757 -18.95 -27.08 -0.07
N SER A 758 -19.28 -25.79 -0.19
CA SER A 758 -18.46 -24.79 -0.91
C SER A 758 -17.86 -23.66 -0.04
N PHE A 759 -18.14 -23.62 1.27
CA PHE A 759 -17.77 -22.51 2.18
C PHE A 759 -16.55 -22.80 3.08
N TYR A 760 -15.88 -23.92 2.82
CA TYR A 760 -14.61 -24.31 3.46
C TYR A 760 -13.55 -24.65 2.40
N SER A 761 -13.39 -23.75 1.45
CA SER A 761 -12.31 -23.79 0.45
C SER A 761 -10.98 -23.41 1.10
N GLN A 762 -9.88 -23.94 0.58
CA GLN A 762 -8.56 -23.79 1.20
C GLN A 762 -7.51 -23.26 0.23
N ASN A 763 -6.67 -22.36 0.72
CA ASN A 763 -5.54 -21.77 0.01
C ASN A 763 -4.22 -22.24 0.62
N LEU A 764 -3.38 -22.91 -0.18
CA LEU A 764 -1.95 -23.06 0.07
C LEU A 764 -1.22 -21.90 -0.59
N THR A 765 -0.61 -21.04 0.22
CA THR A 765 0.09 -19.82 -0.22
C THR A 765 1.60 -20.02 -0.08
N PHE A 766 2.35 -19.75 -1.14
CA PHE A 766 3.78 -20.02 -1.24
C PHE A 766 4.56 -18.71 -1.33
N LYS A 767 5.41 -18.46 -0.33
CA LYS A 767 6.15 -17.21 -0.15
C LYS A 767 7.65 -17.41 -0.36
N GLY A 768 8.27 -16.47 -1.06
CA GLY A 768 9.68 -16.48 -1.42
C GLY A 768 10.49 -15.48 -0.62
N ILE A 769 11.51 -14.91 -1.27
CA ILE A 769 12.32 -13.83 -0.68
C ILE A 769 11.43 -12.62 -0.32
N ASN A 770 11.78 -11.93 0.77
CA ASN A 770 10.99 -10.85 1.38
C ASN A 770 9.54 -11.26 1.72
N ASN A 771 9.27 -12.57 1.85
CA ASN A 771 7.95 -13.17 2.04
C ASN A 771 6.94 -12.85 0.93
N ARG A 772 7.42 -12.47 -0.27
CA ARG A 772 6.61 -12.24 -1.47
C ARG A 772 5.87 -13.53 -1.87
N GLU A 773 4.55 -13.45 -2.05
CA GLU A 773 3.78 -14.53 -2.69
C GLU A 773 4.19 -14.68 -4.17
N PHE A 774 4.61 -15.88 -4.57
CA PHE A 774 4.97 -16.19 -5.97
C PHE A 774 4.10 -17.30 -6.57
N LEU A 775 3.36 -18.03 -5.75
CA LEU A 775 2.57 -19.19 -6.11
C LEU A 775 1.43 -19.39 -5.09
N LYS A 776 0.27 -19.81 -5.56
CA LYS A 776 -0.91 -20.14 -4.75
C LYS A 776 -1.64 -21.35 -5.35
N ILE A 777 -2.16 -22.22 -4.48
CA ILE A 777 -3.08 -23.30 -4.84
C ILE A 777 -4.36 -23.09 -4.05
N ASN A 778 -5.48 -22.92 -4.74
CA ASN A 778 -6.82 -22.92 -4.14
C ASN A 778 -7.51 -24.26 -4.42
N TYR A 779 -8.17 -24.83 -3.41
CA TYR A 779 -9.03 -26.01 -3.51
C TYR A 779 -10.44 -25.67 -3.02
N ASN A 780 -11.45 -25.96 -3.84
CA ASN A 780 -12.86 -25.87 -3.48
C ASN A 780 -13.44 -27.30 -3.40
N PRO A 781 -13.87 -27.79 -2.23
CA PRO A 781 -14.46 -29.12 -2.09
C PRO A 781 -15.74 -29.28 -2.91
N GLY A 782 -16.63 -28.28 -2.85
CA GLY A 782 -17.99 -28.33 -3.39
C GLY A 782 -18.09 -28.55 -4.90
N ASN A 783 -17.06 -28.21 -5.65
CA ASN A 783 -16.93 -28.54 -7.07
C ASN A 783 -15.68 -29.38 -7.39
N MET A 784 -14.94 -29.85 -6.39
CA MET A 784 -13.68 -30.61 -6.52
C MET A 784 -12.67 -29.97 -7.50
N SER A 785 -12.61 -28.63 -7.52
CA SER A 785 -11.70 -27.88 -8.39
C SER A 785 -10.44 -27.45 -7.63
N VAL A 786 -9.30 -27.54 -8.31
CA VAL A 786 -8.02 -27.02 -7.85
C VAL A 786 -7.50 -25.99 -8.85
N LYS A 787 -7.36 -24.74 -8.40
CA LYS A 787 -6.78 -23.62 -9.16
C LYS A 787 -5.34 -23.39 -8.69
N LEU A 788 -4.38 -23.68 -9.56
CA LEU A 788 -2.95 -23.37 -9.39
C LEU A 788 -2.63 -22.05 -10.08
N GLN A 789 -2.04 -21.10 -9.36
CA GLN A 789 -1.76 -19.75 -9.83
C GLN A 789 -0.32 -19.34 -9.52
N HIS A 790 0.44 -19.00 -10.57
CA HIS A 790 1.79 -18.44 -10.52
C HIS A 790 1.76 -16.93 -10.69
N TYR A 791 2.59 -16.20 -9.94
CA TYR A 791 2.73 -14.76 -10.00
C TYR A 791 4.12 -14.39 -10.55
N ALA A 792 4.16 -13.67 -11.68
CA ALA A 792 5.39 -13.37 -12.40
C ALA A 792 6.45 -12.70 -11.50
N GLY A 793 7.70 -13.16 -11.58
CA GLY A 793 8.81 -12.67 -10.76
C GLY A 793 9.73 -13.79 -10.25
N LEU A 794 10.85 -13.41 -9.64
CA LEU A 794 11.77 -14.34 -8.96
C LEU A 794 11.14 -14.87 -7.65
N PRO A 795 11.14 -16.20 -7.41
CA PRO A 795 10.80 -16.77 -6.11
C PRO A 795 11.83 -16.43 -5.02
N HIS A 796 13.10 -16.79 -5.20
CA HIS A 796 14.15 -16.62 -4.18
C HIS A 796 15.57 -16.66 -4.78
N ASN A 797 16.17 -15.48 -5.02
CA ASN A 797 17.44 -15.30 -5.74
C ASN A 797 18.64 -16.12 -5.20
N PHE A 798 18.70 -16.44 -3.90
CA PHE A 798 19.80 -17.21 -3.31
C PHE A 798 19.75 -18.73 -3.59
N PHE A 799 18.62 -19.30 -4.01
CA PHE A 799 18.52 -20.73 -4.36
C PHE A 799 18.71 -20.92 -5.88
N LYS A 800 19.85 -21.52 -6.28
CA LYS A 800 20.24 -21.70 -7.70
C LYS A 800 19.60 -22.94 -8.36
N ASP A 801 18.82 -23.67 -7.58
CA ASP A 801 18.29 -25.01 -7.81
C ASP A 801 16.81 -25.08 -7.37
N GLU A 802 16.21 -26.26 -7.42
CA GLU A 802 14.79 -26.49 -7.09
C GLU A 802 14.44 -25.98 -5.68
N TYR A 803 13.65 -24.93 -5.60
CA TYR A 803 13.18 -24.31 -4.37
C TYR A 803 11.82 -24.85 -3.92
N VAL A 804 10.95 -25.13 -4.90
CA VAL A 804 9.63 -25.76 -4.73
C VAL A 804 9.42 -26.85 -5.79
N HIS A 805 8.70 -27.91 -5.43
CA HIS A 805 8.21 -28.93 -6.36
C HIS A 805 6.73 -29.17 -6.08
N ILE A 806 5.89 -29.14 -7.11
CA ILE A 806 4.45 -29.45 -7.03
C ILE A 806 4.18 -30.69 -7.87
N LYS A 807 3.49 -31.68 -7.31
CA LYS A 807 3.01 -32.86 -8.05
C LYS A 807 1.52 -33.08 -7.76
N ILE A 808 0.68 -33.15 -8.80
CA ILE A 808 -0.75 -33.47 -8.67
C ILE A 808 -0.97 -34.87 -9.22
N VAL A 809 -1.54 -35.76 -8.41
CA VAL A 809 -1.66 -37.20 -8.72
C VAL A 809 -3.06 -37.69 -8.35
N LYS A 810 -3.72 -38.39 -9.28
CA LYS A 810 -5.00 -39.06 -9.03
C LYS A 810 -4.85 -40.32 -8.17
N GLN A 811 -5.94 -40.82 -7.59
CA GLN A 811 -5.99 -42.10 -6.87
C GLN A 811 -5.40 -43.29 -7.64
N ASN A 812 -5.58 -43.34 -8.97
CA ASN A 812 -5.05 -44.40 -9.84
C ASN A 812 -3.53 -44.29 -10.14
N GLY A 813 -2.84 -43.28 -9.60
CA GLY A 813 -1.42 -43.01 -9.85
C GLY A 813 -1.13 -42.13 -11.08
N GLU A 814 -2.14 -41.72 -11.82
CA GLU A 814 -2.00 -40.80 -12.97
C GLU A 814 -1.52 -39.42 -12.50
N VAL A 815 -0.41 -38.94 -13.07
CA VAL A 815 0.20 -37.66 -12.71
C VAL A 815 -0.29 -36.57 -13.66
N LEU A 816 -1.08 -35.64 -13.13
CA LEU A 816 -1.65 -34.50 -13.87
C LEU A 816 -0.73 -33.27 -13.91
N LEU A 817 0.19 -33.18 -12.94
CA LEU A 817 1.22 -32.15 -12.89
C LEU A 817 2.47 -32.69 -12.19
N ASP A 818 3.64 -32.30 -12.69
CA ASP A 818 4.94 -32.55 -12.08
C ASP A 818 5.85 -31.35 -12.41
N GLU A 819 5.85 -30.33 -11.55
CA GLU A 819 6.42 -29.00 -11.84
C GLU A 819 7.44 -28.57 -10.78
N SER A 820 8.72 -28.51 -11.18
CA SER A 820 9.86 -28.10 -10.36
C SER A 820 10.23 -26.63 -10.61
N ILE A 821 10.25 -25.82 -9.55
CA ILE A 821 10.44 -24.37 -9.59
C ILE A 821 11.81 -24.01 -8.99
N VAL A 822 12.71 -23.50 -9.83
CA VAL A 822 14.06 -23.08 -9.43
C VAL A 822 14.03 -21.67 -8.83
N GLY A 823 14.62 -21.49 -7.65
CA GLY A 823 14.46 -20.26 -6.85
C GLY A 823 14.95 -18.98 -7.54
N ASN A 824 16.07 -19.03 -8.25
CA ASN A 824 16.68 -17.87 -8.91
C ASN A 824 16.28 -17.69 -10.38
N ARG A 825 15.26 -18.43 -10.87
CA ARG A 825 14.71 -18.25 -12.22
C ARG A 825 13.42 -17.46 -12.17
N ASN A 826 13.23 -16.56 -13.13
CA ASN A 826 12.04 -15.73 -13.19
C ASN A 826 10.82 -16.58 -13.57
N LEU A 827 9.85 -16.69 -12.67
CA LEU A 827 8.60 -17.41 -12.92
C LEU A 827 7.69 -16.54 -13.81
N ALA A 828 6.94 -17.17 -14.71
CA ALA A 828 5.92 -16.49 -15.51
C ALA A 828 4.55 -16.54 -14.80
N ALA A 829 3.71 -15.52 -15.00
CA ALA A 829 2.33 -15.58 -14.53
C ALA A 829 1.55 -16.64 -15.34
N LYS A 830 0.88 -17.55 -14.64
CA LYS A 830 0.17 -18.70 -15.22
C LYS A 830 -0.99 -19.07 -14.30
N VAL A 831 -2.14 -19.43 -14.87
CA VAL A 831 -3.24 -20.05 -14.12
C VAL A 831 -3.54 -21.41 -14.76
N GLN A 832 -3.67 -22.43 -13.94
CA GLN A 832 -4.03 -23.80 -14.34
C GLN A 832 -5.21 -24.23 -13.46
N GLN A 833 -6.21 -24.89 -14.05
CA GLN A 833 -7.36 -25.43 -13.32
C GLN A 833 -7.44 -26.94 -13.55
N PHE A 834 -7.64 -27.68 -12.47
CA PHE A 834 -7.77 -29.14 -12.47
C PHE A 834 -9.10 -29.51 -11.84
N LYS A 835 -9.90 -30.32 -12.55
CA LYS A 835 -11.05 -31.02 -11.97
C LYS A 835 -10.56 -32.35 -11.43
N LEU A 836 -10.66 -32.55 -10.12
CA LEU A 836 -10.17 -33.73 -9.42
C LEU A 836 -11.33 -34.49 -8.75
N SER A 837 -11.00 -35.59 -8.09
CA SER A 837 -11.87 -36.38 -7.22
C SER A 837 -11.42 -36.33 -5.77
N TYR A 838 -12.32 -36.60 -4.81
CA TYR A 838 -11.91 -36.83 -3.42
C TYR A 838 -10.94 -38.03 -3.33
N GLY A 839 -9.86 -37.86 -2.57
CA GLY A 839 -8.76 -38.83 -2.45
C GLY A 839 -7.62 -38.65 -3.44
N ASP A 840 -7.76 -37.78 -4.45
CA ASP A 840 -6.64 -37.28 -5.25
C ASP A 840 -5.69 -36.43 -4.38
N LYS A 841 -4.45 -36.25 -4.82
CA LYS A 841 -3.35 -35.73 -3.99
C LYS A 841 -2.58 -34.60 -4.65
N ILE A 842 -2.24 -33.60 -3.84
CA ILE A 842 -1.25 -32.57 -4.15
C ILE A 842 -0.06 -32.80 -3.24
N ILE A 843 1.10 -33.16 -3.81
CA ILE A 843 2.35 -33.32 -3.08
C ILE A 843 3.17 -32.05 -3.31
N VAL A 844 3.57 -31.39 -2.22
CA VAL A 844 4.30 -30.13 -2.22
C VAL A 844 5.63 -30.31 -1.52
N LYS A 845 6.72 -29.88 -2.16
CA LYS A 845 8.02 -29.66 -1.54
C LYS A 845 8.31 -28.16 -1.47
N HIS A 846 8.79 -27.66 -0.34
CA HIS A 846 9.20 -26.26 -0.14
C HIS A 846 10.41 -26.20 0.78
N ARG A 847 11.56 -25.68 0.30
CA ARG A 847 12.81 -25.67 1.12
C ARG A 847 12.66 -24.95 2.45
N GLU A 848 11.88 -23.88 2.46
CA GLU A 848 11.58 -23.06 3.64
C GLU A 848 10.12 -23.22 4.08
N ALA A 849 9.54 -24.42 4.05
CA ALA A 849 8.11 -24.63 4.34
C ALA A 849 7.62 -23.87 5.59
N LYS A 850 8.37 -23.95 6.69
CA LYS A 850 8.08 -23.28 7.96
C LYS A 850 7.93 -21.76 7.82
N GLY A 851 6.69 -21.28 7.82
CA GLY A 851 6.36 -19.85 7.76
C GLY A 851 6.37 -19.23 6.35
N ARG A 852 6.60 -20.02 5.30
CA ARG A 852 6.48 -19.58 3.89
C ARG A 852 5.56 -20.44 3.04
N LEU A 853 5.29 -21.69 3.41
CA LEU A 853 4.10 -22.43 2.98
C LEU A 853 3.01 -22.20 4.04
N ILE A 854 1.88 -21.64 3.63
CA ILE A 854 0.79 -21.24 4.54
C ILE A 854 -0.54 -21.79 4.04
N LEU A 855 -1.12 -22.75 4.78
CA LEU A 855 -2.51 -23.17 4.63
C LEU A 855 -3.45 -22.15 5.28
N SER A 856 -4.56 -21.83 4.60
CA SER A 856 -5.56 -20.88 5.07
C SER A 856 -6.95 -21.18 4.49
N ARG A 857 -8.02 -20.71 5.13
CA ARG A 857 -9.36 -20.65 4.53
C ARG A 857 -9.37 -19.61 3.39
N ALA A 858 -10.15 -19.87 2.34
CA ALA A 858 -10.26 -18.94 1.23
C ALA A 858 -11.23 -17.79 1.51
N GLU A 859 -12.30 -18.08 2.27
CA GLU A 859 -13.42 -17.18 2.54
C GLU A 859 -13.03 -16.06 3.52
N THR A 860 -12.28 -16.43 4.57
CA THR A 860 -11.94 -15.57 5.72
C THR A 860 -10.47 -15.15 5.77
N ARG A 861 -9.61 -15.72 4.90
CA ARG A 861 -8.13 -15.60 4.93
C ARG A 861 -7.46 -16.12 6.23
N GLU A 862 -8.20 -16.79 7.11
CA GLU A 862 -7.68 -17.34 8.38
C GLU A 862 -6.63 -18.43 8.15
N VAL A 863 -5.49 -18.36 8.85
CA VAL A 863 -4.44 -19.40 8.79
C VAL A 863 -4.92 -20.66 9.52
N ILE A 864 -4.77 -21.81 8.86
CA ILE A 864 -5.06 -23.12 9.43
C ILE A 864 -3.74 -23.71 9.92
N GLU A 865 -3.66 -24.13 11.17
CA GLU A 865 -2.43 -24.71 11.73
C GLU A 865 -2.09 -26.04 11.03
N GLU A 866 -0.89 -26.11 10.45
CA GLU A 866 -0.37 -27.34 9.86
C GLU A 866 0.43 -28.15 10.90
N PRO A 867 -0.03 -29.35 11.29
CA PRO A 867 0.66 -30.19 12.29
C PRO A 867 2.03 -30.71 11.81
N PHE A 868 2.44 -30.40 10.58
CA PHE A 868 3.70 -30.81 9.95
C PHE A 868 4.50 -29.65 9.35
N ALA A 869 4.26 -28.40 9.79
CA ALA A 869 4.87 -27.19 9.21
C ALA A 869 6.42 -27.13 9.17
N ASN A 870 7.13 -28.05 9.83
CA ASN A 870 8.59 -28.18 9.73
C ASN A 870 9.04 -29.10 8.57
N ASN A 871 8.15 -29.90 7.99
CA ASN A 871 8.49 -30.84 6.94
C ASN A 871 8.72 -30.11 5.60
N GLN A 872 9.84 -30.37 4.95
CA GLN A 872 10.09 -29.83 3.60
C GLN A 872 9.19 -30.43 2.52
N THR A 873 8.54 -31.57 2.77
CA THR A 873 7.56 -32.18 1.86
C THR A 873 6.27 -32.51 2.62
N ILE A 874 5.13 -32.09 2.09
CA ILE A 874 3.79 -32.30 2.63
C ILE A 874 2.87 -32.82 1.51
N THR A 875 2.02 -33.81 1.82
CA THR A 875 0.98 -34.32 0.93
C THR A 875 -0.38 -33.83 1.41
N TYR A 876 -1.17 -33.23 0.52
CA TYR A 876 -2.54 -32.79 0.78
C TYR A 876 -3.48 -33.68 -0.04
N THR A 877 -4.26 -34.52 0.64
CA THR A 877 -5.26 -35.38 0.02
C THR A 877 -6.61 -34.66 0.04
N LEU A 878 -7.30 -34.59 -1.09
CA LEU A 878 -8.58 -33.88 -1.22
C LEU A 878 -9.70 -34.63 -0.49
N THR A 879 -10.51 -33.93 0.29
CA THR A 879 -11.74 -34.48 0.91
C THR A 879 -12.88 -33.46 0.84
N LYS A 880 -14.13 -33.90 1.08
CA LYS A 880 -15.29 -33.00 1.23
C LYS A 880 -15.15 -31.95 2.34
N ASN A 881 -14.25 -32.19 3.30
CA ASN A 881 -14.01 -31.37 4.49
C ASN A 881 -12.66 -30.62 4.40
N GLY A 882 -12.19 -30.30 3.19
CA GLY A 882 -10.88 -29.68 2.93
C GLY A 882 -9.75 -30.71 2.75
N PHE A 883 -8.50 -30.27 2.87
CA PHE A 883 -7.34 -31.15 2.77
C PHE A 883 -7.12 -31.99 4.03
N LYS A 884 -6.86 -33.29 3.82
CA LYS A 884 -6.24 -34.22 4.77
C LYS A 884 -4.72 -34.17 4.59
N ILE A 885 -3.99 -33.86 5.66
CA ILE A 885 -2.56 -33.53 5.63
C ILE A 885 -1.72 -34.75 6.00
N ASN A 886 -0.81 -35.13 5.10
CA ASN A 886 -0.01 -36.36 5.14
C ASN A 886 -0.89 -37.59 5.45
N ASN A 887 -0.51 -38.36 6.47
CA ASN A 887 -1.22 -39.57 6.91
C ASN A 887 -1.96 -39.33 8.25
N GLU A 888 -2.49 -38.13 8.48
CA GLU A 888 -3.31 -37.86 9.67
C GLU A 888 -4.61 -38.71 9.68
N ALA A 889 -5.22 -38.86 10.85
CA ALA A 889 -6.50 -39.54 10.99
C ALA A 889 -7.67 -38.62 10.55
N ASP A 890 -8.70 -39.19 9.92
CA ASP A 890 -9.80 -38.43 9.31
C ASP A 890 -10.57 -37.54 10.30
N PHE A 891 -10.65 -37.94 11.58
CA PHE A 891 -11.24 -37.11 12.65
C PHE A 891 -10.55 -35.74 12.80
N ARG A 892 -9.27 -35.60 12.43
CA ARG A 892 -8.58 -34.29 12.44
C ARG A 892 -9.02 -33.39 11.30
N THR A 893 -9.25 -33.97 10.11
CA THR A 893 -9.78 -33.23 8.94
C THR A 893 -11.23 -32.80 9.22
N ASN A 894 -12.06 -33.74 9.69
CA ASN A 894 -13.45 -33.45 10.09
C ASN A 894 -13.51 -32.45 11.25
N GLY A 895 -12.64 -32.60 12.26
CA GLY A 895 -12.55 -31.68 13.39
C GLY A 895 -12.22 -30.25 12.97
N ARG A 896 -11.27 -30.04 12.04
CA ARG A 896 -10.97 -28.70 11.51
C ARG A 896 -12.18 -28.08 10.78
N TYR A 897 -12.94 -28.88 10.04
CA TYR A 897 -14.18 -28.42 9.41
C TYR A 897 -15.25 -28.02 10.43
N ILE A 898 -15.55 -28.89 11.41
CA ILE A 898 -16.57 -28.65 12.44
C ILE A 898 -16.20 -27.42 13.29
N THR A 899 -14.94 -27.28 13.71
CA THR A 899 -14.45 -26.10 14.43
C THR A 899 -14.63 -24.82 13.61
N ALA A 900 -14.40 -24.85 12.30
CA ALA A 900 -14.61 -23.69 11.44
C ALA A 900 -16.11 -23.32 11.31
N VAL A 901 -17.00 -24.29 11.14
CA VAL A 901 -18.46 -24.03 11.11
C VAL A 901 -18.95 -23.48 12.46
N ILE A 902 -18.42 -23.95 13.59
CA ILE A 902 -18.72 -23.39 14.92
C ILE A 902 -18.19 -21.96 15.05
N ALA A 903 -16.99 -21.65 14.54
CA ALA A 903 -16.46 -20.30 14.52
C ALA A 903 -17.28 -19.35 13.62
N ASP A 904 -17.78 -19.83 12.48
CA ASP A 904 -18.67 -19.07 11.60
C ASP A 904 -20.02 -18.79 12.28
N ILE A 905 -20.60 -19.77 13.00
CA ILE A 905 -21.80 -19.57 13.85
C ILE A 905 -21.55 -18.52 14.94
N GLN A 906 -20.40 -18.58 15.61
CA GLN A 906 -20.04 -17.62 16.66
C GLN A 906 -19.86 -16.20 16.11
N ARG A 907 -19.16 -16.04 14.99
CA ARG A 907 -19.00 -14.74 14.29
C ARG A 907 -20.34 -14.20 13.80
N PHE A 908 -21.20 -15.06 13.29
CA PHE A 908 -22.57 -14.70 12.90
C PHE A 908 -23.35 -14.15 14.10
N ILE A 909 -23.38 -14.88 15.22
CA ILE A 909 -24.07 -14.46 16.45
C ILE A 909 -23.51 -13.12 16.96
N GLU A 910 -22.19 -12.97 17.04
CA GLU A 910 -21.53 -11.72 17.42
C GLU A 910 -21.91 -10.56 16.48
N THR A 911 -21.88 -10.78 15.18
CA THR A 911 -22.18 -9.73 14.18
C THR A 911 -23.66 -9.32 14.22
N VAL A 912 -24.59 -10.26 14.42
CA VAL A 912 -26.02 -9.96 14.61
C VAL A 912 -26.26 -9.21 15.93
N ASN A 913 -25.58 -9.56 17.01
CA ASN A 913 -25.73 -8.87 18.29
C ASN A 913 -25.16 -7.44 18.24
N ASN A 914 -24.07 -7.23 17.51
CA ASN A 914 -23.45 -5.91 17.32
C ASN A 914 -24.21 -5.00 16.32
N ASN A 915 -25.04 -5.57 15.43
CA ASN A 915 -25.89 -4.82 14.49
C ASN A 915 -27.22 -5.56 14.23
N PRO A 916 -28.19 -5.49 15.16
CA PRO A 916 -29.40 -6.33 15.11
C PRO A 916 -30.33 -6.04 13.93
N ASP A 917 -30.19 -4.90 13.27
CA ASP A 917 -31.00 -4.44 12.12
C ASP A 917 -30.57 -5.04 10.77
N GLY A 918 -29.36 -5.64 10.67
CA GLY A 918 -28.74 -6.00 9.39
C GLY A 918 -29.45 -7.11 8.60
N ASP A 919 -29.14 -7.21 7.31
CA ASP A 919 -29.71 -8.24 6.41
C ASP A 919 -28.80 -9.48 6.32
N TYR A 920 -28.96 -10.39 7.30
CA TYR A 920 -28.10 -11.56 7.50
C TYR A 920 -28.55 -12.83 6.75
N ARG A 921 -29.63 -12.78 5.98
CA ARG A 921 -30.30 -13.98 5.42
C ARG A 921 -29.38 -14.87 4.57
N VAL A 922 -28.51 -14.26 3.75
CA VAL A 922 -27.54 -15.00 2.91
C VAL A 922 -26.51 -15.72 3.79
N VAL A 923 -25.93 -15.02 4.77
CA VAL A 923 -24.93 -15.58 5.70
C VAL A 923 -25.52 -16.76 6.48
N LEU A 924 -26.75 -16.61 6.99
CA LEU A 924 -27.43 -17.69 7.70
C LEU A 924 -27.74 -18.89 6.78
N SER A 925 -28.18 -18.65 5.54
CA SER A 925 -28.39 -19.71 4.54
C SER A 925 -27.09 -20.43 4.13
N ASN A 926 -25.94 -19.72 4.13
CA ASN A 926 -24.61 -20.31 3.89
C ASN A 926 -24.15 -21.18 5.07
N ILE A 927 -24.41 -20.75 6.31
CA ILE A 927 -24.11 -21.50 7.53
C ILE A 927 -25.02 -22.74 7.65
N MET A 928 -26.33 -22.62 7.41
CA MET A 928 -27.27 -23.76 7.45
C MET A 928 -26.87 -24.88 6.47
N ARG A 929 -26.45 -24.53 5.24
CA ARG A 929 -25.91 -25.50 4.27
C ARG A 929 -24.61 -26.15 4.76
N SER A 930 -23.72 -25.36 5.38
CA SER A 930 -22.48 -25.90 5.98
C SER A 930 -22.76 -26.89 7.13
N ILE A 931 -23.82 -26.66 7.91
CA ILE A 931 -24.30 -27.58 8.97
C ILE A 931 -24.85 -28.89 8.39
N GLN A 932 -25.55 -28.85 7.24
CA GLN A 932 -26.10 -30.05 6.60
C GLN A 932 -24.99 -31.03 6.18
N HIS A 933 -23.88 -30.54 5.61
CA HIS A 933 -22.74 -31.36 5.17
C HIS A 933 -21.81 -31.83 6.31
N GLY A 934 -21.97 -31.26 7.51
CA GLY A 934 -21.21 -31.61 8.70
C GLY A 934 -21.49 -33.01 9.23
N ASP A 935 -20.78 -33.36 10.31
CA ASP A 935 -20.99 -34.63 11.02
C ASP A 935 -22.34 -34.62 11.75
N GLU A 936 -23.10 -35.70 11.60
CA GLU A 936 -24.49 -35.79 12.05
C GLU A 936 -24.60 -35.69 13.58
N GLN A 937 -23.58 -36.12 14.32
CA GLN A 937 -23.52 -36.02 15.78
C GLN A 937 -23.60 -34.56 16.27
N TYR A 938 -23.05 -33.62 15.52
CA TYR A 938 -22.95 -32.21 15.90
C TYR A 938 -24.07 -31.35 15.30
N ARG A 939 -24.79 -31.87 14.29
CA ARG A 939 -25.86 -31.16 13.58
C ARG A 939 -26.97 -30.63 14.52
N PRO A 940 -27.52 -31.39 15.48
CA PRO A 940 -28.57 -30.87 16.38
C PRO A 940 -28.08 -29.72 17.27
N LEU A 941 -26.85 -29.79 17.76
CA LEU A 941 -26.24 -28.76 18.59
C LEU A 941 -26.06 -27.45 17.81
N MET A 942 -25.54 -27.52 16.59
CA MET A 942 -25.33 -26.35 15.73
C MET A 942 -26.65 -25.69 15.30
N LEU A 943 -27.68 -26.49 15.00
CA LEU A 943 -29.03 -25.95 14.70
C LEU A 943 -29.68 -25.29 15.93
N ASN A 944 -29.52 -25.87 17.13
CA ASN A 944 -30.06 -25.29 18.35
C ASN A 944 -29.43 -23.93 18.70
N LEU A 945 -28.14 -23.72 18.39
CA LEU A 945 -27.48 -22.41 18.53
C LEU A 945 -28.05 -21.34 17.58
N LEU A 946 -28.63 -21.73 16.45
CA LEU A 946 -29.15 -20.83 15.42
C LEU A 946 -30.66 -20.61 15.47
N LYS A 947 -31.42 -21.43 16.22
CA LYS A 947 -32.89 -21.46 16.18
C LYS A 947 -33.54 -20.07 16.23
N THR A 948 -33.21 -19.27 17.24
CA THR A 948 -33.79 -17.92 17.42
C THR A 948 -33.45 -16.94 16.29
N TYR A 949 -32.41 -17.21 15.50
CA TYR A 949 -32.04 -16.42 14.32
C TYR A 949 -32.74 -16.94 13.05
N ILE A 950 -32.98 -18.25 12.96
CA ILE A 950 -33.82 -18.88 11.93
C ILE A 950 -35.26 -18.34 12.04
N ASP A 951 -35.79 -18.28 13.27
CA ASP A 951 -37.04 -17.58 13.61
C ASP A 951 -36.98 -16.10 13.18
N LYS A 952 -36.02 -15.32 13.71
CA LYS A 952 -35.91 -13.86 13.50
C LYS A 952 -35.80 -13.44 12.03
N PHE A 953 -35.11 -14.22 11.20
CA PHE A 953 -34.86 -13.89 9.79
C PHE A 953 -35.82 -14.59 8.82
N ASN A 954 -36.94 -15.13 9.33
CA ASN A 954 -38.02 -15.76 8.56
C ASN A 954 -37.51 -16.87 7.61
N LEU A 955 -36.72 -17.80 8.17
CA LEU A 955 -36.29 -19.01 7.46
C LEU A 955 -37.26 -20.17 7.62
N ASP A 956 -38.06 -20.22 8.70
CA ASP A 956 -39.05 -21.29 8.90
C ASP A 956 -40.41 -21.01 8.20
N SER A 957 -40.71 -19.75 7.86
CA SER A 957 -41.87 -19.35 7.02
C SER A 957 -41.60 -19.65 5.55
#